data_AF-Q52MQ5-F1
#
_entry.id   AF-Q52MQ5-F1
#
_cell.length_a   1.000
_cell.length_b   1.000
_cell.length_c   1.000
_cell.angle_alpha   90.00
_cell.angle_beta   90.00
_cell.angle_gamma   90.00
#
_symmetry.space_group_name_H-M   'P 1'
#
loop_
_entity.id
_entity.type
_entity.pdbx_description
1 polymer ?
#
loop_
_entity_poly.entity_id
_entity_poly.type
_entity_poly.pdbx_seq_one_letter_code
_entity_poly.pdbx_strand_id
1 'polypeptide(L)'
;MDCLVCSGRLPVQTAFNRMAAIQEEIARIDDQLATLYLTENMAATSPKEAPTDESIDQTIAHMLAVELCQLSASGDTVGIRVLLSGGADCNCVDYHGRTPLHLACLMGHVTVARVLLEFGADVTATDKEGKTPMDLAVRSDTREIVELLMSHCICDSSGGARSPPQELDGVLGEGLQEDSPLTATHPDFSSLPRPMMGSLIVIMVGLPARGKMYTARQIQRYFQWNGLQSSIFTYDNYVHQLAPRQPASCDITQDVDMELRVAKAIAHDMTHFIHQEDGVAVLAGSNVTSVRRMALFNAVMETGHIRQGRVVFVEVINTVSERIRNNVLLAKEMVTGASDRFVEEYYEKMEQLEAVYTSLDPVVDKDLTYIRVENGEVFSLNNISGWMPSRLAYMLHNLNPCSHNIYLTRSGEYIDLVDQRIGGNSPLTERGRAYGRAIFEYFRREHGAERFVVMSSCAVRCTETVHYFDKRNELSQDPYFASGSTSPAVNCRVSYLPTLDDINRGDCEGMLLSDVRRTMPGTLRNILDDPYLTAWPNGECTHQVFNARLEPLIHDIQASDHSVLVVSHLHLLQGLYSYFVCKDGNVIAPQNAYTIDIPLECVVKIRRVGDNRVAEIIDLSHEVDRIAQLYHGGAQRHCRRTEDFNKL
;
A
#
# COMPACT_ATOMS: atom_id res chain seq x y z
N MET A 1 -16.14 -16.15 51.83
CA MET A 1 -14.96 -16.07 52.72
C MET A 1 -13.78 -16.59 51.94
N ASP A 2 -12.83 -15.68 51.70
CA ASP A 2 -11.39 -15.80 51.47
C ASP A 2 -10.91 -16.61 50.23
N CYS A 3 -10.49 -15.95 49.15
CA CYS A 3 -9.17 -15.33 48.87
C CYS A 3 -7.99 -16.32 48.79
N LEU A 4 -7.42 -16.49 47.59
CA LEU A 4 -5.98 -16.36 47.34
C LEU A 4 -5.65 -16.26 45.85
N VAL A 5 -4.70 -15.35 45.61
CA VAL A 5 -4.08 -14.87 44.38
C VAL A 5 -3.29 -15.97 43.67
N CYS A 6 -3.42 -16.08 42.35
CA CYS A 6 -2.40 -16.67 41.48
C CYS A 6 -2.20 -15.78 40.24
N SER A 7 -1.09 -15.07 40.26
CA SER A 7 -0.43 -14.43 39.12
C SER A 7 -0.12 -15.44 38.02
N GLY A 8 -0.52 -15.13 36.78
CA GLY A 8 -0.13 -15.88 35.58
C GLY A 8 0.03 -14.97 34.39
N ARG A 9 1.26 -14.45 34.18
CA ARG A 9 1.69 -13.88 32.90
C ARG A 9 1.54 -14.95 31.82
N LEU A 10 0.85 -14.65 30.72
CA LEU A 10 0.94 -15.44 29.50
C LEU A 10 2.15 -14.94 28.69
N PRO A 11 3.19 -15.76 28.45
CA PRO A 11 4.34 -15.35 27.65
C PRO A 11 4.11 -15.63 26.15
N VAL A 12 4.64 -14.72 25.33
CA VAL A 12 4.75 -14.69 23.85
C VAL A 12 5.46 -15.91 23.24
N GLN A 13 5.84 -16.91 24.04
CA GLN A 13 6.65 -18.06 23.64
C GLN A 13 5.89 -19.12 22.80
N THR A 14 4.56 -19.15 22.86
CA THR A 14 3.74 -20.18 22.18
C THR A 14 3.64 -20.00 20.67
N ALA A 15 3.73 -18.77 20.15
CA ALA A 15 3.74 -18.54 18.70
C ALA A 15 5.09 -18.93 18.07
N PHE A 16 6.20 -18.62 18.75
CA PHE A 16 7.55 -18.94 18.29
C PHE A 16 7.81 -20.44 18.29
N ASN A 17 7.36 -21.17 19.32
CA ASN A 17 7.48 -22.62 19.37
C ASN A 17 6.58 -23.31 18.32
N ARG A 18 5.43 -22.73 17.99
CA ARG A 18 4.57 -23.22 16.89
C ARG A 18 5.22 -22.97 15.52
N MET A 19 5.80 -21.80 15.30
CA MET A 19 6.55 -21.52 14.07
C MET A 19 7.79 -22.41 13.93
N ALA A 20 8.53 -22.66 15.01
CA ALA A 20 9.67 -23.57 14.99
C ALA A 20 9.26 -25.01 14.67
N ALA A 21 8.15 -25.50 15.26
CA ALA A 21 7.61 -26.82 14.93
C ALA A 21 7.12 -26.91 13.48
N ILE A 22 6.49 -25.85 12.96
CA ILE A 22 6.07 -25.80 11.55
C ILE A 22 7.29 -25.80 10.61
N GLN A 23 8.35 -25.08 10.94
CA GLN A 23 9.58 -25.05 10.15
C GLN A 23 10.33 -26.39 10.19
N GLU A 24 10.31 -27.09 11.33
CA GLU A 24 10.89 -28.43 11.48
C GLU A 24 10.12 -29.48 10.66
N GLU A 25 8.77 -29.38 10.62
CA GLU A 25 7.95 -30.26 9.80
C GLU A 25 8.10 -29.96 8.30
N ILE A 26 8.25 -28.70 7.90
CA ILE A 26 8.56 -28.31 6.50
C ILE A 26 9.90 -28.90 6.07
N ALA A 27 10.94 -28.77 6.90
CA ALA A 27 12.25 -29.33 6.59
C ALA A 27 12.23 -30.88 6.51
N ARG A 28 11.38 -31.53 7.32
CA ARG A 28 11.17 -32.99 7.25
C ARG A 28 10.43 -33.40 5.97
N ILE A 29 9.44 -32.61 5.54
CA ILE A 29 8.70 -32.83 4.28
C ILE A 29 9.64 -32.63 3.07
N ASP A 30 10.50 -31.63 3.11
CA ASP A 30 11.47 -31.37 2.04
C ASP A 30 12.50 -32.51 1.91
N ASP A 31 12.95 -33.08 3.04
CA ASP A 31 13.86 -34.24 3.06
C ASP A 31 13.16 -35.52 2.56
N GLN A 32 11.87 -35.70 2.88
CA GLN A 32 11.03 -36.78 2.35
C GLN A 32 10.76 -36.62 0.86
N LEU A 33 10.51 -35.41 0.38
CA LEU A 33 10.38 -35.11 -1.05
C LEU A 33 11.70 -35.38 -1.78
N ALA A 34 12.84 -34.98 -1.23
CA ALA A 34 14.16 -35.26 -1.80
C ALA A 34 14.45 -36.77 -1.91
N THR A 35 14.02 -37.57 -0.92
CA THR A 35 14.14 -39.03 -0.99
C THR A 35 13.16 -39.65 -1.98
N LEU A 36 11.94 -39.11 -2.12
CA LEU A 36 10.96 -39.56 -3.11
C LEU A 36 11.40 -39.26 -4.54
N TYR A 37 11.98 -38.08 -4.79
CA TYR A 37 12.60 -37.71 -6.07
C TYR A 37 13.75 -38.65 -6.46
N LEU A 38 14.50 -39.18 -5.49
CA LEU A 38 15.54 -40.18 -5.75
C LEU A 38 14.95 -41.56 -6.09
N THR A 39 13.77 -41.90 -5.56
CA THR A 39 13.08 -43.17 -5.86
C THR A 39 12.25 -43.15 -7.15
N GLU A 40 11.79 -41.99 -7.62
CA GLU A 40 11.00 -41.86 -8.87
C GLU A 40 11.82 -42.13 -10.13
N ASN A 41 13.15 -42.09 -10.07
CA ASN A 41 14.02 -42.44 -11.21
C ASN A 41 14.15 -43.96 -11.49
N MET A 42 13.41 -44.82 -10.78
CA MET A 42 13.61 -46.28 -10.85
C MET A 42 12.39 -47.17 -11.09
N ALA A 43 11.15 -46.67 -11.22
CA ALA A 43 10.04 -47.56 -11.56
C ALA A 43 8.87 -46.86 -12.26
N ALA A 44 8.80 -47.05 -13.57
CA ALA A 44 7.57 -46.91 -14.35
C ALA A 44 6.71 -48.18 -14.18
N THR A 45 5.49 -48.07 -13.64
CA THR A 45 4.42 -49.08 -13.84
C THR A 45 3.01 -48.50 -13.61
N SER A 46 2.16 -48.74 -14.62
CA SER A 46 0.68 -48.71 -14.78
C SER A 46 -0.29 -48.39 -13.60
N PRO A 47 -1.47 -47.81 -13.90
CA PRO A 47 -2.46 -47.39 -12.91
C PRO A 47 -3.24 -48.58 -12.31
N LYS A 48 -3.44 -48.55 -10.99
CA LYS A 48 -4.38 -49.41 -10.26
C LYS A 48 -5.52 -48.58 -9.69
N GLU A 49 -6.68 -49.22 -9.70
CA GLU A 49 -8.04 -48.72 -9.43
C GLU A 49 -8.22 -47.91 -8.14
N ALA A 50 -9.13 -46.93 -8.22
CA ALA A 50 -9.48 -45.99 -7.17
C ALA A 50 -10.20 -46.65 -5.98
N PRO A 51 -9.94 -46.22 -4.74
CA PRO A 51 -10.83 -46.49 -3.62
C PRO A 51 -12.00 -45.48 -3.63
N THR A 52 -13.20 -46.03 -3.62
CA THR A 52 -14.45 -45.32 -3.43
C THR A 52 -14.61 -44.83 -1.98
N ASP A 53 -15.15 -43.62 -1.87
CA ASP A 53 -15.98 -43.14 -0.76
C ASP A 53 -15.27 -42.66 0.52
N GLU A 54 -14.72 -41.44 0.47
CA GLU A 54 -14.76 -40.49 1.59
C GLU A 54 -15.21 -39.14 1.04
N SER A 55 -16.30 -38.59 1.59
CA SER A 55 -16.91 -37.33 1.15
C SER A 55 -15.92 -36.18 1.29
N ILE A 56 -15.30 -35.77 0.19
CA ILE A 56 -14.51 -34.54 0.10
C ILE A 56 -15.43 -33.38 0.45
N ASP A 57 -15.04 -32.60 1.47
CA ASP A 57 -15.77 -31.43 1.94
C ASP A 57 -16.05 -30.49 0.74
N GLN A 58 -17.31 -30.09 0.54
CA GLN A 58 -17.77 -29.27 -0.59
C GLN A 58 -16.93 -27.97 -0.75
N THR A 59 -16.36 -27.49 0.36
CA THR A 59 -15.47 -26.34 0.42
C THR A 59 -14.10 -26.60 -0.23
N ILE A 60 -13.55 -27.80 -0.04
CA ILE A 60 -12.26 -28.22 -0.63
C ILE A 60 -12.44 -28.45 -2.13
N ALA A 61 -13.54 -29.08 -2.54
CA ALA A 61 -13.87 -29.27 -3.95
C ALA A 61 -14.01 -27.92 -4.69
N HIS A 62 -14.62 -26.90 -4.04
CA HIS A 62 -14.72 -25.56 -4.62
C HIS A 62 -13.36 -24.84 -4.70
N MET A 63 -12.52 -24.98 -3.67
CA MET A 63 -11.17 -24.41 -3.67
C MET A 63 -10.31 -24.99 -4.80
N LEU A 64 -10.29 -26.31 -4.94
CA LEU A 64 -9.55 -27.01 -5.99
C LEU A 64 -10.07 -26.66 -7.39
N ALA A 65 -11.38 -26.47 -7.55
CA ALA A 65 -11.99 -26.05 -8.81
C ALA A 65 -11.55 -24.63 -9.23
N VAL A 66 -11.51 -23.69 -8.27
CA VAL A 66 -11.05 -22.31 -8.53
C VAL A 66 -9.57 -22.31 -8.92
N GLU A 67 -8.75 -23.07 -8.21
CA GLU A 67 -7.31 -23.16 -8.45
C GLU A 67 -6.99 -23.82 -9.79
N LEU A 68 -7.68 -24.92 -10.14
CA LEU A 68 -7.53 -25.59 -11.43
C LEU A 68 -7.94 -24.68 -12.61
N CYS A 69 -9.03 -23.92 -12.46
CA CYS A 69 -9.46 -22.95 -13.47
C CYS A 69 -8.45 -21.80 -13.64
N GLN A 70 -7.90 -21.29 -12.54
CA GLN A 70 -6.90 -20.22 -12.57
C GLN A 70 -5.59 -20.67 -13.22
N LEU A 71 -5.11 -21.87 -12.89
CA LEU A 71 -3.92 -22.44 -13.50
C LEU A 71 -4.14 -22.68 -15.01
N SER A 72 -5.33 -23.12 -15.40
CA SER A 72 -5.71 -23.32 -16.80
C SER A 72 -5.75 -22.03 -17.61
N ALA A 73 -6.14 -20.91 -16.99
CA ALA A 73 -6.08 -19.59 -17.63
C ALA A 73 -4.64 -19.04 -17.71
N SER A 74 -3.77 -19.38 -16.75
CA SER A 74 -2.38 -18.91 -16.69
C SER A 74 -1.41 -19.71 -17.58
N GLY A 75 -1.77 -20.94 -17.98
CA GLY A 75 -0.93 -21.81 -18.81
C GLY A 75 0.00 -22.74 -18.03
N ASP A 76 -0.14 -22.86 -16.70
CA ASP A 76 0.74 -23.69 -15.87
C ASP A 76 0.40 -25.18 -15.97
N THR A 77 1.13 -25.88 -16.84
CA THR A 77 0.99 -27.32 -17.07
C THR A 77 1.41 -28.19 -15.88
N VAL A 78 2.34 -27.72 -15.03
CA VAL A 78 2.88 -28.52 -13.93
C VAL A 78 1.88 -28.54 -12.79
N GLY A 79 1.36 -27.37 -12.40
CA GLY A 79 0.32 -27.26 -11.38
C GLY A 79 -0.95 -28.06 -11.75
N ILE A 80 -1.36 -28.02 -13.02
CA ILE A 80 -2.52 -28.77 -13.51
C ILE A 80 -2.32 -30.28 -13.40
N ARG A 81 -1.14 -30.82 -13.79
CA ARG A 81 -0.87 -32.26 -13.64
C ARG A 81 -0.90 -32.68 -12.17
N VAL A 82 -0.33 -31.88 -11.27
CA VAL A 82 -0.32 -32.17 -9.83
C VAL A 82 -1.76 -32.22 -9.30
N LEU A 83 -2.58 -31.21 -9.58
CA LEU A 83 -3.98 -31.17 -9.10
C LEU A 83 -4.83 -32.31 -9.67
N LEU A 84 -4.71 -32.61 -10.97
CA LEU A 84 -5.46 -33.70 -11.60
C LEU A 84 -5.00 -35.08 -11.11
N SER A 85 -3.69 -35.27 -10.90
CA SER A 85 -3.16 -36.49 -10.27
C SER A 85 -3.58 -36.65 -8.81
N GLY A 86 -3.85 -35.54 -8.12
CA GLY A 86 -4.42 -35.47 -6.78
C GLY A 86 -5.93 -35.67 -6.71
N GLY A 87 -6.60 -35.98 -7.83
CA GLY A 87 -8.03 -36.28 -7.88
C GLY A 87 -8.95 -35.06 -8.06
N ALA A 88 -8.42 -33.90 -8.49
CA ALA A 88 -9.26 -32.77 -8.86
C ALA A 88 -10.13 -33.10 -10.09
N ASP A 89 -11.39 -32.65 -10.07
CA ASP A 89 -12.34 -32.83 -11.17
C ASP A 89 -11.92 -31.97 -12.38
N CYS A 90 -11.55 -32.63 -13.49
CA CYS A 90 -11.14 -31.96 -14.73
C CYS A 90 -12.30 -31.20 -15.41
N ASN A 91 -13.54 -31.49 -15.03
CA ASN A 91 -14.76 -30.88 -15.56
C ASN A 91 -15.42 -29.89 -14.57
N CYS A 92 -14.68 -29.46 -13.55
CA CYS A 92 -15.15 -28.42 -12.64
C CYS A 92 -15.51 -27.14 -13.42
N VAL A 93 -16.40 -26.30 -12.87
CA VAL A 93 -16.86 -25.08 -13.53
C VAL A 93 -16.58 -23.83 -12.69
N ASP A 94 -16.20 -22.75 -13.37
CA ASP A 94 -16.06 -21.43 -12.75
C ASP A 94 -17.42 -20.72 -12.58
N TYR A 95 -17.40 -19.50 -12.04
CA TYR A 95 -18.60 -18.68 -11.83
C TYR A 95 -19.34 -18.30 -13.14
N HIS A 96 -18.71 -18.47 -14.31
CA HIS A 96 -19.31 -18.30 -15.64
C HIS A 96 -19.74 -19.63 -16.28
N GLY A 97 -19.63 -20.75 -15.56
CA GLY A 97 -19.93 -22.08 -16.11
C GLY A 97 -18.85 -22.60 -17.05
N ARG A 98 -17.66 -21.98 -17.09
CA ARG A 98 -16.56 -22.40 -17.95
C ARG A 98 -15.75 -23.49 -17.27
N THR A 99 -15.45 -24.55 -18.00
CA THR A 99 -14.53 -25.60 -17.54
C THR A 99 -13.06 -25.16 -17.71
N PRO A 100 -12.09 -25.81 -17.03
CA PRO A 100 -10.67 -25.66 -17.31
C PRO A 100 -10.33 -25.69 -18.82
N LEU A 101 -11.00 -26.56 -19.58
CA LEU A 101 -10.81 -26.68 -21.03
C LEU A 101 -11.32 -25.45 -21.79
N HIS A 102 -12.44 -24.84 -21.39
CA HIS A 102 -12.90 -23.57 -21.96
C HIS A 102 -11.87 -22.46 -21.77
N LEU A 103 -11.26 -22.38 -20.58
CA LEU A 103 -10.26 -21.36 -20.25
C LEU A 103 -8.96 -21.57 -21.03
N ALA A 104 -8.49 -22.81 -21.13
CA ALA A 104 -7.31 -23.15 -21.93
C ALA A 104 -7.52 -22.82 -23.42
N CYS A 105 -8.71 -23.10 -23.96
CA CYS A 105 -9.07 -22.79 -25.35
C CYS A 105 -9.22 -21.29 -25.60
N LEU A 106 -9.83 -20.56 -24.66
CA LEU A 106 -9.99 -19.10 -24.74
C LEU A 106 -8.64 -18.37 -24.71
N MET A 107 -7.69 -18.87 -23.92
CA MET A 107 -6.37 -18.26 -23.72
C MET A 107 -5.29 -18.78 -24.68
N GLY A 108 -5.58 -19.80 -25.50
CA GLY A 108 -4.65 -20.34 -26.50
C GLY A 108 -3.58 -21.30 -25.95
N HIS A 109 -3.80 -21.90 -24.78
CA HIS A 109 -2.81 -22.77 -24.12
C HIS A 109 -2.90 -24.23 -24.60
N VAL A 110 -2.23 -24.54 -25.71
CA VAL A 110 -2.25 -25.87 -26.37
C VAL A 110 -1.77 -27.00 -25.44
N THR A 111 -0.70 -26.76 -24.67
CA THR A 111 -0.12 -27.75 -23.77
C THR A 111 -1.05 -28.09 -22.61
N VAL A 112 -1.72 -27.08 -22.05
CA VAL A 112 -2.74 -27.27 -21.01
C VAL A 112 -3.96 -28.01 -21.54
N ALA A 113 -4.47 -27.63 -22.72
CA ALA A 113 -5.59 -28.32 -23.35
C ALA A 113 -5.29 -29.81 -23.57
N ARG A 114 -4.06 -30.15 -23.99
CA ARG A 114 -3.60 -31.54 -24.12
C ARG A 114 -3.64 -32.30 -22.79
N VAL A 115 -3.13 -31.70 -21.71
CA VAL A 115 -3.15 -32.32 -20.37
C VAL A 115 -4.58 -32.54 -19.89
N LEU A 116 -5.46 -31.57 -20.06
CA LEU A 116 -6.86 -31.70 -19.66
C LEU A 116 -7.57 -32.83 -20.41
N LEU A 117 -7.28 -33.00 -21.70
CA LEU A 117 -7.83 -34.08 -22.52
C LEU A 117 -7.23 -35.46 -22.19
N GLU A 118 -5.95 -35.53 -21.83
CA GLU A 118 -5.32 -36.75 -21.29
C GLU A 118 -6.04 -37.24 -20.02
N PHE A 119 -6.59 -36.32 -19.22
CA PHE A 119 -7.36 -36.59 -18.01
C PHE A 119 -8.89 -36.61 -18.21
N GLY A 120 -9.36 -36.65 -19.46
CA GLY A 120 -10.78 -36.88 -19.78
C GLY A 120 -11.70 -35.66 -19.69
N ALA A 121 -11.17 -34.44 -19.93
CA ALA A 121 -12.01 -33.25 -20.01
C ALA A 121 -13.07 -33.34 -21.12
N ASP A 122 -14.29 -32.91 -20.82
CA ASP A 122 -15.44 -32.94 -21.74
C ASP A 122 -15.33 -31.82 -22.77
N VAL A 123 -15.14 -32.21 -24.03
CA VAL A 123 -15.08 -31.32 -25.20
C VAL A 123 -16.43 -30.76 -25.62
N THR A 124 -17.53 -31.34 -25.13
CA THR A 124 -18.91 -30.96 -25.47
C THR A 124 -19.57 -30.08 -24.41
N ALA A 125 -18.91 -29.87 -23.27
CA ALA A 125 -19.41 -29.00 -22.21
C ALA A 125 -19.72 -27.60 -22.75
N THR A 126 -20.79 -26.98 -22.27
CA THR A 126 -21.18 -25.63 -22.67
C THR A 126 -21.11 -24.66 -21.49
N ASP A 127 -20.56 -23.47 -21.71
CA ASP A 127 -20.61 -22.39 -20.72
C ASP A 127 -22.02 -21.78 -20.58
N LYS A 128 -22.17 -20.78 -19.69
CA LYS A 128 -23.46 -20.08 -19.50
C LYS A 128 -23.96 -19.31 -20.72
N GLU A 129 -23.11 -19.06 -21.71
CA GLU A 129 -23.46 -18.44 -22.99
C GLU A 129 -23.76 -19.49 -24.07
N GLY A 130 -23.72 -20.78 -23.73
CA GLY A 130 -23.97 -21.89 -24.65
C GLY A 130 -22.80 -22.19 -25.58
N LYS A 131 -21.61 -21.67 -25.30
CA LYS A 131 -20.42 -21.87 -26.13
C LYS A 131 -19.66 -23.11 -25.66
N THR A 132 -19.16 -23.89 -26.62
CA THR A 132 -18.28 -25.03 -26.36
C THR A 132 -16.80 -24.59 -26.30
N PRO A 133 -15.88 -25.40 -25.75
CA PRO A 133 -14.44 -25.12 -25.82
C PRO A 133 -13.97 -24.92 -27.27
N MET A 134 -14.56 -25.63 -28.24
CA MET A 134 -14.27 -25.48 -29.66
C MET A 134 -14.69 -24.11 -30.19
N ASP A 135 -15.86 -23.59 -29.80
CA ASP A 135 -16.28 -22.24 -30.18
C ASP A 135 -15.34 -21.15 -29.64
N LEU A 136 -14.80 -21.37 -28.44
CA LEU A 136 -13.80 -20.47 -27.84
C LEU A 136 -12.43 -20.58 -28.51
N ALA A 137 -12.01 -21.79 -28.90
CA ALA A 137 -10.75 -22.03 -29.63
C ALA A 137 -10.75 -21.40 -31.03
N VAL A 138 -11.90 -21.40 -31.73
CA VAL A 138 -12.05 -20.75 -33.03
C VAL A 138 -11.95 -19.22 -32.89
N ARG A 139 -12.46 -18.66 -31.78
CA ARG A 139 -12.35 -17.22 -31.50
C ARG A 139 -10.95 -16.76 -31.11
N SER A 140 -10.12 -17.64 -30.57
CA SER A 140 -8.75 -17.33 -30.14
C SER A 140 -7.69 -17.55 -31.23
N ASP A 141 -8.10 -17.83 -32.48
CA ASP A 141 -7.24 -18.04 -33.67
C ASP A 141 -6.13 -19.09 -33.48
N THR A 142 -6.32 -20.03 -32.55
CA THR A 142 -5.29 -21.03 -32.23
C THR A 142 -5.55 -22.33 -32.98
N ARG A 143 -5.09 -22.39 -34.24
CA ARG A 143 -5.28 -23.53 -35.15
C ARG A 143 -4.89 -24.88 -34.54
N GLU A 144 -3.81 -24.93 -33.76
CA GLU A 144 -3.36 -26.17 -33.10
C GLU A 144 -4.36 -26.71 -32.06
N ILE A 145 -5.10 -25.86 -31.35
CA ILE A 145 -6.12 -26.30 -30.39
C ILE A 145 -7.34 -26.83 -31.13
N VAL A 146 -7.73 -26.19 -32.23
CA VAL A 146 -8.86 -26.64 -33.06
C VAL A 146 -8.56 -28.01 -33.67
N GLU A 147 -7.34 -28.23 -34.18
CA GLU A 147 -6.91 -29.54 -34.70
C GLU A 147 -6.88 -30.60 -33.58
N LEU A 148 -6.43 -30.22 -32.38
CA LEU A 148 -6.37 -31.09 -31.21
C LEU A 148 -7.79 -31.49 -30.73
N LEU A 149 -8.72 -30.55 -30.58
CA LEU A 149 -10.12 -30.83 -30.22
C LEU A 149 -10.85 -31.66 -31.28
N MET A 150 -10.63 -31.38 -32.57
CA MET A 150 -11.24 -32.13 -33.68
C MET A 150 -10.77 -33.59 -33.70
N SER A 151 -9.50 -33.84 -33.35
CA SER A 151 -8.97 -35.21 -33.22
C SER A 151 -9.62 -36.00 -32.07
N HIS A 152 -10.05 -35.32 -31.01
CA HIS A 152 -10.72 -35.91 -29.85
C HIS A 152 -12.26 -35.96 -29.98
N CYS A 153 -12.89 -35.20 -30.89
CA CYS A 153 -14.34 -35.27 -31.13
C CYS A 153 -14.79 -36.44 -32.04
N ILE A 154 -13.89 -37.07 -32.81
CA ILE A 154 -14.27 -38.10 -33.81
C ILE A 154 -14.51 -39.48 -33.17
N CYS A 155 -14.09 -39.71 -31.91
CA CYS A 155 -14.23 -41.02 -31.26
C CYS A 155 -15.60 -41.30 -30.60
N ASP A 156 -16.45 -40.29 -30.37
CA ASP A 156 -17.78 -40.47 -29.76
C ASP A 156 -18.91 -40.23 -30.77
N SER A 157 -19.09 -41.19 -31.68
CA SER A 157 -20.29 -41.27 -32.52
C SER A 157 -21.10 -42.52 -32.19
N SER A 158 -21.97 -42.42 -31.18
CA SER A 158 -23.19 -43.22 -31.13
C SER A 158 -24.39 -42.46 -30.52
N GLY A 159 -25.18 -41.83 -31.39
CA GLY A 159 -26.64 -41.76 -31.26
C GLY A 159 -27.27 -40.48 -30.71
N GLY A 160 -27.82 -39.65 -31.61
CA GLY A 160 -28.85 -38.66 -31.26
C GLY A 160 -29.01 -37.50 -32.23
N ALA A 161 -29.64 -37.73 -33.37
CA ALA A 161 -29.82 -36.75 -34.46
C ALA A 161 -30.84 -35.63 -34.16
N ARG A 162 -30.57 -34.41 -34.69
CA ARG A 162 -31.45 -33.51 -35.51
C ARG A 162 -30.90 -32.06 -35.43
N SER A 163 -30.82 -31.21 -36.46
CA SER A 163 -31.08 -31.22 -37.91
C SER A 163 -30.47 -29.91 -38.50
N PRO A 164 -30.08 -29.83 -39.79
CA PRO A 164 -29.40 -28.67 -40.39
C PRO A 164 -30.37 -27.81 -41.27
N PRO A 165 -29.89 -26.86 -42.10
CA PRO A 165 -29.72 -25.43 -41.80
C PRO A 165 -30.62 -24.53 -42.69
N GLN A 166 -30.68 -23.21 -42.45
CA GLN A 166 -31.17 -22.27 -43.47
C GLN A 166 -30.32 -20.99 -43.52
N GLU A 167 -29.65 -20.86 -44.66
CA GLU A 167 -28.86 -19.74 -45.17
C GLU A 167 -29.73 -18.51 -45.46
N LEU A 168 -29.11 -17.32 -45.50
CA LEU A 168 -29.36 -16.38 -46.60
C LEU A 168 -28.20 -15.38 -46.77
N ASP A 169 -27.67 -15.43 -47.99
CA ASP A 169 -26.56 -14.70 -48.58
C ASP A 169 -26.67 -13.16 -48.64
N GLY A 170 -25.50 -12.55 -48.44
CA GLY A 170 -24.83 -11.53 -49.26
C GLY A 170 -25.56 -10.54 -50.18
N VAL A 171 -25.18 -9.26 -50.06
CA VAL A 171 -24.94 -8.33 -51.20
C VAL A 171 -23.73 -7.44 -50.87
N LEU A 172 -22.87 -7.28 -51.88
CA LEU A 172 -21.56 -6.60 -51.94
C LEU A 172 -21.65 -5.08 -52.20
N GLY A 173 -20.57 -4.36 -51.84
CA GLY A 173 -20.16 -3.03 -52.37
C GLY A 173 -20.20 -1.92 -51.32
N GLU A 174 -19.21 -1.04 -51.12
CA GLU A 174 -17.94 -0.71 -51.78
C GLU A 174 -17.03 -0.02 -50.75
N GLY A 175 -15.70 -0.05 -50.94
CA GLY A 175 -14.76 0.84 -50.23
C GLY A 175 -13.51 0.18 -49.65
N LEU A 176 -12.69 -0.47 -50.49
CA LEU A 176 -11.30 -0.76 -50.13
C LEU A 176 -10.49 0.53 -50.18
N GLN A 177 -9.92 0.91 -49.03
CA GLN A 177 -8.65 1.61 -49.01
C GLN A 177 -7.76 0.88 -48.00
N GLU A 178 -6.85 0.08 -48.55
CA GLU A 178 -5.72 -0.51 -47.84
C GLU A 178 -4.88 0.62 -47.22
N ASP A 179 -4.57 0.53 -45.93
CA ASP A 179 -3.22 0.78 -45.43
C ASP A 179 -3.05 0.30 -43.97
N SER A 180 -2.10 -0.62 -43.80
CA SER A 180 -1.39 -1.05 -42.57
C SER A 180 -2.02 -2.08 -41.62
N PRO A 181 -1.36 -3.24 -41.38
CA PRO A 181 -1.82 -4.27 -40.46
C PRO A 181 -1.24 -4.05 -39.05
N LEU A 182 -1.70 -3.05 -38.30
CA LEU A 182 -1.30 -2.88 -36.89
C LEU A 182 -2.39 -2.14 -36.09
N THR A 183 -3.40 -2.87 -35.61
CA THR A 183 -4.26 -2.59 -34.43
C THR A 183 -5.43 -3.56 -34.51
N ALA A 184 -5.96 -4.22 -33.49
CA ALA A 184 -5.79 -4.32 -32.04
C ALA A 184 -6.25 -5.76 -31.70
N THR A 185 -5.82 -6.43 -30.63
CA THR A 185 -6.43 -6.31 -29.29
C THR A 185 -5.52 -7.01 -28.28
N HIS A 186 -4.43 -6.36 -27.86
CA HIS A 186 -3.90 -6.61 -26.52
C HIS A 186 -4.68 -5.71 -25.54
N PRO A 187 -5.03 -6.19 -24.33
CA PRO A 187 -5.49 -5.30 -23.28
C PRO A 187 -4.40 -4.25 -23.05
N ASP A 188 -4.78 -2.99 -23.21
CA ASP A 188 -3.86 -1.88 -23.10
C ASP A 188 -3.49 -1.64 -21.63
N PHE A 189 -2.41 -2.28 -21.18
CA PHE A 189 -1.82 -2.06 -19.86
C PHE A 189 -1.18 -0.67 -19.71
N SER A 190 -1.20 0.16 -20.76
CA SER A 190 -0.78 1.56 -20.69
C SER A 190 -1.83 2.48 -20.05
N SER A 191 -3.03 1.96 -19.73
CA SER A 191 -3.99 2.73 -18.95
C SER A 191 -3.40 3.04 -17.57
N LEU A 192 -2.99 4.30 -17.40
CA LEU A 192 -2.52 4.86 -16.14
C LEU A 192 -3.50 4.44 -15.04
N PRO A 193 -3.01 4.00 -13.86
CA PRO A 193 -3.88 3.80 -12.71
C PRO A 193 -4.73 5.06 -12.56
N ARG A 194 -6.05 4.92 -12.63
CA ARG A 194 -6.91 6.07 -12.42
C ARG A 194 -6.69 6.51 -10.97
N PRO A 195 -6.51 7.81 -10.71
CA PRO A 195 -6.43 8.31 -9.34
C PRO A 195 -7.66 7.86 -8.56
N MET A 196 -7.55 7.85 -7.23
CA MET A 196 -8.69 7.57 -6.36
C MET A 196 -9.88 8.48 -6.77
N MET A 197 -11.05 7.92 -7.07
CA MET A 197 -12.23 8.68 -7.52
C MET A 197 -13.44 8.45 -6.61
N GLY A 198 -14.05 9.55 -6.15
CA GLY A 198 -15.37 9.54 -5.57
C GLY A 198 -15.49 10.34 -4.27
N SER A 199 -16.69 10.30 -3.73
CA SER A 199 -17.11 11.15 -2.62
C SER A 199 -17.09 10.41 -1.28
N LEU A 200 -16.57 11.07 -0.23
CA LEU A 200 -16.62 10.56 1.14
C LEU A 200 -16.86 11.70 2.13
N ILE A 201 -17.79 11.51 3.05
CA ILE A 201 -17.96 12.39 4.21
C ILE A 201 -17.46 11.67 5.45
N VAL A 202 -16.55 12.31 6.18
CA VAL A 202 -16.05 11.81 7.46
C VAL A 202 -16.49 12.75 8.57
N ILE A 203 -17.16 12.22 9.59
CA ILE A 203 -17.63 12.99 10.75
C ILE A 203 -16.86 12.53 11.98
N MET A 204 -16.01 13.42 12.53
CA MET A 204 -15.25 13.12 13.74
C MET A 204 -16.16 13.16 14.98
N VAL A 205 -15.97 12.21 15.89
CA VAL A 205 -16.71 12.07 17.15
C VAL A 205 -15.72 11.86 18.30
N GLY A 206 -16.02 12.44 19.46
CA GLY A 206 -15.28 12.18 20.71
C GLY A 206 -15.06 13.44 21.54
N LEU A 207 -14.53 13.26 22.74
CA LEU A 207 -14.25 14.36 23.67
C LEU A 207 -13.09 15.26 23.20
N PRO A 208 -12.99 16.53 23.67
CA PRO A 208 -11.83 17.38 23.43
C PRO A 208 -10.52 16.73 23.90
N ALA A 209 -9.37 17.17 23.36
CA ALA A 209 -8.05 16.62 23.64
C ALA A 209 -7.86 15.09 23.43
N ARG A 210 -8.74 14.43 22.67
CA ARG A 210 -8.58 13.00 22.29
C ARG A 210 -7.77 12.76 21.01
N GLY A 211 -7.37 13.81 20.29
CA GLY A 211 -6.59 13.71 19.06
C GLY A 211 -7.39 13.81 17.75
N LYS A 212 -8.69 14.17 17.82
CA LYS A 212 -9.57 14.27 16.64
C LYS A 212 -9.03 15.18 15.53
N MET A 213 -8.51 16.35 15.88
CA MET A 213 -7.94 17.29 14.90
C MET A 213 -6.72 16.71 14.20
N TYR A 214 -5.85 16.05 14.97
CA TYR A 214 -4.71 15.33 14.42
C TYR A 214 -5.17 14.25 13.44
N THR A 215 -6.10 13.38 13.85
CA THR A 215 -6.66 12.33 12.98
C THR A 215 -7.31 12.91 11.72
N ALA A 216 -8.10 13.98 11.85
CA ALA A 216 -8.73 14.66 10.70
C ALA A 216 -7.70 15.20 9.71
N ARG A 217 -6.60 15.80 10.19
CA ARG A 217 -5.48 16.26 9.35
C ARG A 217 -4.74 15.11 8.68
N GLN A 218 -4.57 13.98 9.35
CA GLN A 218 -3.96 12.79 8.73
C GLN A 218 -4.86 12.19 7.65
N ILE A 219 -6.18 12.13 7.88
CA ILE A 219 -7.16 11.72 6.87
C ILE A 219 -7.09 12.63 5.65
N GLN A 220 -7.13 13.95 5.86
CA GLN A 220 -7.04 14.95 4.79
C GLN A 220 -5.77 14.74 3.97
N ARG A 221 -4.61 14.64 4.64
CA ARG A 221 -3.31 14.45 4.01
C ARG A 221 -3.26 13.18 3.18
N TYR A 222 -3.75 12.07 3.71
CA TYR A 222 -3.74 10.78 3.03
C TYR A 222 -4.53 10.81 1.73
N PHE A 223 -5.77 11.34 1.75
CA PHE A 223 -6.58 11.44 0.55
C PHE A 223 -6.03 12.46 -0.46
N GLN A 224 -5.51 13.61 0.01
CA GLN A 224 -4.83 14.59 -0.85
C GLN A 224 -3.62 14.01 -1.56
N TRP A 225 -2.80 13.23 -0.84
CA TRP A 225 -1.63 12.59 -1.43
C TRP A 225 -2.01 11.50 -2.44
N ASN A 226 -3.16 10.86 -2.30
CA ASN A 226 -3.69 9.93 -3.31
C ASN A 226 -4.42 10.64 -4.48
N GLY A 227 -4.42 11.98 -4.51
CA GLY A 227 -4.97 12.78 -5.61
C GLY A 227 -6.42 13.23 -5.45
N LEU A 228 -7.05 13.01 -4.29
CA LEU A 228 -8.41 13.48 -4.00
C LEU A 228 -8.40 14.87 -3.33
N GLN A 229 -9.32 15.74 -3.72
CA GLN A 229 -9.52 16.99 -2.98
C GLN A 229 -10.06 16.68 -1.59
N SER A 230 -9.50 17.31 -0.55
CA SER A 230 -10.00 17.14 0.80
C SER A 230 -9.94 18.43 1.62
N SER A 231 -11.04 18.73 2.29
CA SER A 231 -11.23 19.93 3.11
C SER A 231 -11.73 19.57 4.51
N ILE A 232 -11.27 20.34 5.50
CA ILE A 232 -11.69 20.19 6.90
C ILE A 232 -12.67 21.31 7.23
N PHE A 233 -13.85 20.95 7.68
CA PHE A 233 -14.88 21.83 8.18
C PHE A 233 -14.87 21.80 9.71
N THR A 234 -14.93 22.95 10.37
CA THR A 234 -14.96 23.05 11.83
C THR A 234 -16.28 23.63 12.31
N TYR A 235 -16.92 22.96 13.27
CA TYR A 235 -18.21 23.40 13.79
C TYR A 235 -18.19 24.84 14.34
N ASP A 236 -17.12 25.21 15.05
CA ASP A 236 -17.00 26.51 15.71
C ASP A 236 -17.09 27.68 14.71
N ASN A 237 -16.56 27.52 13.50
CA ASN A 237 -16.64 28.54 12.45
C ASN A 237 -18.09 28.86 12.07
N TYR A 238 -18.93 27.83 11.95
CA TYR A 238 -20.35 27.98 11.59
C TYR A 238 -21.17 28.59 12.71
N VAL A 239 -20.88 28.23 13.96
CA VAL A 239 -21.53 28.86 15.12
C VAL A 239 -21.23 30.35 15.17
N HIS A 240 -19.96 30.74 14.99
CA HIS A 240 -19.57 32.15 15.00
C HIS A 240 -20.22 32.97 13.88
N GLN A 241 -20.40 32.39 12.69
CA GLN A 241 -21.05 33.05 11.57
C GLN A 241 -22.57 33.22 11.79
N LEU A 242 -23.23 32.21 12.36
CA LEU A 242 -24.69 32.19 12.52
C LEU A 242 -25.18 32.85 13.83
N ALA A 243 -24.33 32.96 14.85
CA ALA A 243 -24.65 33.61 16.13
C ALA A 243 -23.46 34.43 16.69
N PRO A 244 -23.15 35.61 16.12
CA PRO A 244 -22.00 36.43 16.52
C PRO A 244 -22.12 37.10 17.91
N ARG A 245 -23.17 36.82 18.71
CA ARG A 245 -23.56 37.63 19.89
C ARG A 245 -23.85 36.86 21.19
N GLN A 246 -23.35 35.64 21.39
CA GLN A 246 -23.46 34.97 22.69
C GLN A 246 -22.11 34.96 23.46
N PRO A 247 -22.08 35.40 24.74
CA PRO A 247 -20.91 35.22 25.60
C PRO A 247 -20.72 33.73 25.94
N ALA A 248 -19.46 33.35 26.19
CA ALA A 248 -18.97 31.97 26.33
C ALA A 248 -19.51 31.18 27.55
N SER A 249 -20.57 31.63 28.22
CA SER A 249 -21.05 31.09 29.50
C SER A 249 -22.51 30.65 29.53
N CYS A 250 -23.13 30.33 28.39
CA CYS A 250 -24.53 29.88 28.37
C CYS A 250 -24.64 28.36 28.15
N ASP A 251 -25.54 27.75 28.94
CA ASP A 251 -25.82 26.33 29.07
C ASP A 251 -25.76 25.54 27.75
N ILE A 252 -25.07 24.40 27.81
CA ILE A 252 -24.89 23.42 26.71
C ILE A 252 -26.23 22.78 26.30
N THR A 253 -27.33 23.09 27.00
CA THR A 253 -28.66 22.57 26.74
C THR A 253 -29.56 23.61 26.06
N GLN A 254 -29.83 23.34 24.77
CA GLN A 254 -31.09 23.60 24.06
C GLN A 254 -31.34 25.00 23.48
N ASP A 255 -30.68 25.30 22.37
CA ASP A 255 -31.42 25.85 21.22
C ASP A 255 -31.36 24.80 20.09
N VAL A 256 -32.30 23.83 20.13
CA VAL A 256 -32.40 22.73 19.16
C VAL A 256 -32.57 23.27 17.73
N ASP A 257 -33.22 24.44 17.59
CA ASP A 257 -33.38 25.11 16.31
C ASP A 257 -32.06 25.68 15.80
N MET A 258 -31.24 26.27 16.69
CA MET A 258 -29.88 26.69 16.33
C MET A 258 -29.01 25.50 15.93
N GLU A 259 -29.03 24.38 16.67
CA GLU A 259 -28.26 23.18 16.30
C GLU A 259 -28.67 22.63 14.93
N LEU A 260 -29.98 22.61 14.64
CA LEU A 260 -30.50 22.18 13.35
C LEU A 260 -30.09 23.13 12.22
N ARG A 261 -30.13 24.46 12.46
CA ARG A 261 -29.67 25.47 11.49
C ARG A 261 -28.19 25.32 11.18
N VAL A 262 -27.36 25.13 12.20
CA VAL A 262 -25.91 24.91 12.01
C VAL A 262 -25.65 23.59 11.28
N ALA A 263 -26.33 22.50 11.64
CA ALA A 263 -26.21 21.21 10.97
C ALA A 263 -26.57 21.30 9.48
N LYS A 264 -27.64 22.03 9.12
CA LYS A 264 -28.03 22.27 7.73
C LYS A 264 -27.01 23.08 6.94
N ALA A 265 -26.45 24.13 7.55
CA ALA A 265 -25.40 24.93 6.90
C ALA A 265 -24.15 24.10 6.61
N ILE A 266 -23.70 23.32 7.60
CA ILE A 266 -22.54 22.42 7.43
C ILE A 266 -22.82 21.35 6.37
N ALA A 267 -23.99 20.71 6.42
CA ALA A 267 -24.36 19.68 5.46
C ALA A 267 -24.40 20.21 4.03
N HIS A 268 -24.97 21.40 3.82
CA HIS A 268 -24.99 22.08 2.52
C HIS A 268 -23.58 22.32 1.99
N ASP A 269 -22.69 22.90 2.78
CA ASP A 269 -21.33 23.22 2.33
C ASP A 269 -20.49 21.98 2.04
N MET A 270 -20.59 20.95 2.90
CA MET A 270 -19.88 19.68 2.71
C MET A 270 -20.33 18.96 1.45
N THR A 271 -21.64 18.90 1.22
CA THR A 271 -22.23 18.20 0.07
C THR A 271 -22.00 18.97 -1.22
N HIS A 272 -22.04 20.31 -1.17
CA HIS A 272 -21.67 21.18 -2.29
C HIS A 272 -20.20 21.01 -2.68
N PHE A 273 -19.28 21.02 -1.71
CA PHE A 273 -17.85 20.76 -1.95
C PHE A 273 -17.63 19.41 -2.65
N ILE A 274 -18.27 18.36 -2.13
CA ILE A 274 -18.17 17.02 -2.69
C ILE A 274 -18.75 16.92 -4.10
N HIS A 275 -19.85 17.60 -4.38
CA HIS A 275 -20.48 17.58 -5.69
C HIS A 275 -19.64 18.31 -6.76
N GLN A 276 -18.88 19.33 -6.36
CA GLN A 276 -18.01 20.08 -7.27
C GLN A 276 -16.67 19.38 -7.52
N GLU A 277 -16.06 18.83 -6.47
CA GLU A 277 -14.65 18.42 -6.48
C GLU A 277 -14.46 16.89 -6.46
N ASP A 278 -15.53 16.10 -6.37
CA ASP A 278 -15.49 14.62 -6.23
C ASP A 278 -14.47 14.16 -5.17
N GLY A 279 -14.54 14.74 -3.97
CA GLY A 279 -13.53 14.62 -2.92
C GLY A 279 -14.00 14.14 -1.54
N VAL A 280 -13.15 14.35 -0.53
CA VAL A 280 -13.37 13.94 0.87
C VAL A 280 -13.59 15.15 1.77
N ALA A 281 -14.81 15.30 2.31
CA ALA A 281 -15.13 16.32 3.31
C ALA A 281 -14.98 15.75 4.73
N VAL A 282 -14.19 16.40 5.57
CA VAL A 282 -13.96 15.98 6.96
C VAL A 282 -14.56 17.02 7.91
N LEU A 283 -15.57 16.65 8.69
CA LEU A 283 -16.11 17.49 9.76
C LEU A 283 -15.35 17.24 11.07
N ALA A 284 -14.54 18.21 11.45
CA ALA A 284 -13.88 18.26 12.75
C ALA A 284 -14.80 18.90 13.80
N GLY A 285 -15.17 18.11 14.81
CA GLY A 285 -16.00 18.55 15.93
C GLY A 285 -16.08 17.48 17.00
N SER A 286 -16.63 17.82 18.17
CA SER A 286 -16.78 16.85 19.26
C SER A 286 -17.99 15.91 19.04
N ASN A 287 -19.08 16.42 18.47
CA ASN A 287 -20.26 15.62 18.06
C ASN A 287 -20.68 14.55 19.10
N VAL A 288 -20.70 14.96 20.36
CA VAL A 288 -20.77 14.06 21.53
C VAL A 288 -22.15 13.47 21.78
N THR A 289 -23.22 14.11 21.28
CA THR A 289 -24.60 13.68 21.50
C THR A 289 -25.16 12.93 20.28
N SER A 290 -25.94 11.88 20.53
CA SER A 290 -26.65 11.13 19.48
C SER A 290 -27.61 12.04 18.69
N VAL A 291 -28.31 12.96 19.35
CA VAL A 291 -29.23 13.93 18.72
C VAL A 291 -28.53 14.75 17.64
N ARG A 292 -27.35 15.29 17.96
CA ARG A 292 -26.58 16.11 17.01
C ARG A 292 -26.03 15.29 15.86
N ARG A 293 -25.56 14.07 16.11
CA ARG A 293 -25.10 13.16 15.04
C ARG A 293 -26.23 12.83 14.08
N MET A 294 -27.42 12.53 14.60
CA MET A 294 -28.59 12.20 13.79
C MET A 294 -29.13 13.42 13.03
N ALA A 295 -29.15 14.60 13.65
CA ALA A 295 -29.53 15.84 12.98
C ALA A 295 -28.60 16.15 11.79
N LEU A 296 -27.29 16.00 11.98
CA LEU A 296 -26.31 16.18 10.93
C LEU A 296 -26.44 15.11 9.82
N PHE A 297 -26.60 13.84 10.21
CA PHE A 297 -26.78 12.75 9.27
C PHE A 297 -28.01 12.96 8.38
N ASN A 298 -29.16 13.29 8.99
CA ASN A 298 -30.39 13.57 8.26
C ASN A 298 -30.24 14.80 7.35
N ALA A 299 -29.62 15.88 7.83
CA ALA A 299 -29.36 17.06 7.01
C ALA A 299 -28.48 16.76 5.79
N VAL A 300 -27.48 15.87 5.93
CA VAL A 300 -26.65 15.41 4.81
C VAL A 300 -27.45 14.54 3.83
N MET A 301 -28.26 13.61 4.33
CA MET A 301 -29.10 12.74 3.49
C MET A 301 -30.19 13.52 2.74
N GLU A 302 -30.75 14.56 3.34
CA GLU A 302 -31.73 15.46 2.71
C GLU A 302 -31.21 16.14 1.44
N THR A 303 -29.88 16.34 1.33
CA THR A 303 -29.28 16.94 0.13
C THR A 303 -29.31 16.04 -1.10
N GLY A 304 -29.40 14.71 -0.92
CA GLY A 304 -29.43 13.74 -2.02
C GLY A 304 -28.14 13.59 -2.82
N HIS A 305 -27.05 14.28 -2.45
CA HIS A 305 -25.79 14.27 -3.21
C HIS A 305 -24.85 13.11 -2.85
N ILE A 306 -25.11 12.38 -1.76
CA ILE A 306 -24.23 11.30 -1.29
C ILE A 306 -25.05 10.10 -0.78
N ARG A 307 -24.52 8.89 -0.98
CA ARG A 307 -25.12 7.66 -0.45
C ARG A 307 -24.80 7.50 1.04
N GLN A 308 -25.73 6.93 1.82
CA GLN A 308 -25.55 6.67 3.25
C GLN A 308 -24.23 5.96 3.59
N GLY A 309 -23.86 4.90 2.87
CA GLY A 309 -22.62 4.14 3.11
C GLY A 309 -21.32 4.91 2.83
N ARG A 310 -21.39 6.15 2.34
CA ARG A 310 -20.25 7.06 2.13
C ARG A 310 -20.14 8.14 3.21
N VAL A 311 -21.02 8.12 4.22
CA VAL A 311 -20.93 8.96 5.42
C VAL A 311 -20.39 8.10 6.55
N VAL A 312 -19.16 8.35 6.98
CA VAL A 312 -18.45 7.54 7.97
C VAL A 312 -18.22 8.35 9.23
N PHE A 313 -18.73 7.88 10.36
CA PHE A 313 -18.42 8.45 11.67
C PHE A 313 -17.10 7.87 12.19
N VAL A 314 -16.16 8.71 12.59
CA VAL A 314 -14.88 8.28 13.17
C VAL A 314 -14.81 8.74 14.61
N GLU A 315 -15.00 7.81 15.54
CA GLU A 315 -14.93 8.07 16.97
C GLU A 315 -13.53 7.80 17.49
N VAL A 316 -12.91 8.82 18.10
CA VAL A 316 -11.57 8.72 18.69
C VAL A 316 -11.68 8.79 20.21
N ILE A 317 -11.41 7.66 20.86
CA ILE A 317 -11.42 7.49 22.31
C ILE A 317 -9.99 7.30 22.77
N ASN A 318 -9.57 8.11 23.74
CA ASN A 318 -8.26 8.02 24.35
C ASN A 318 -8.40 8.22 25.86
N THR A 319 -8.13 7.18 26.63
CA THR A 319 -8.22 7.19 28.10
C THR A 319 -6.86 7.40 28.77
N VAL A 320 -5.78 7.46 28.00
CA VAL A 320 -4.41 7.61 28.51
C VAL A 320 -4.16 9.04 28.97
N SER A 321 -4.08 9.25 30.28
CA SER A 321 -3.93 10.57 30.92
C SER A 321 -2.76 11.39 30.39
N GLU A 322 -1.63 10.74 30.11
CA GLU A 322 -0.43 11.42 29.60
C GLU A 322 -0.65 11.99 28.19
N ARG A 323 -1.26 11.19 27.28
CA ARG A 323 -1.62 11.63 25.92
C ARG A 323 -2.62 12.78 25.96
N ILE A 324 -3.60 12.71 26.85
CA ILE A 324 -4.61 13.77 27.03
C ILE A 324 -3.94 15.07 27.47
N ARG A 325 -3.08 15.00 28.49
CA ARG A 325 -2.33 16.16 28.99
C ARG A 325 -1.48 16.78 27.89
N ASN A 326 -0.72 15.97 27.14
CA ASN A 326 0.10 16.44 26.03
C ASN A 326 -0.75 17.12 24.95
N ASN A 327 -1.93 16.57 24.62
CA ASN A 327 -2.85 17.19 23.66
C ASN A 327 -3.42 18.54 24.16
N VAL A 328 -3.69 18.69 25.46
CA VAL A 328 -4.14 19.98 26.04
C VAL A 328 -3.02 21.02 25.96
N LEU A 329 -1.78 20.62 26.26
CA LEU A 329 -0.61 21.51 26.14
C LEU A 329 -0.38 21.95 24.69
N LEU A 330 -0.46 21.01 23.74
CA LEU A 330 -0.38 21.34 22.30
C LEU A 330 -1.50 22.29 21.88
N ALA A 331 -2.74 22.09 22.37
CA ALA A 331 -3.83 23.00 22.09
C ALA A 331 -3.56 24.42 22.66
N LYS A 332 -2.92 24.53 23.82
CA LYS A 332 -2.51 25.81 24.41
C LYS A 332 -1.46 26.52 23.53
N GLU A 333 -0.49 25.78 23.02
CA GLU A 333 0.57 26.33 22.13
C GLU A 333 0.01 26.84 20.80
N MET A 334 -1.06 26.23 20.29
CA MET A 334 -1.70 26.64 19.04
C MET A 334 -2.53 27.92 19.17
N VAL A 335 -2.96 28.29 20.39
CA VAL A 335 -3.76 29.49 20.64
C VAL A 335 -2.82 30.66 20.96
N THR A 336 -2.71 31.61 20.03
CA THR A 336 -1.90 32.82 20.23
C THR A 336 -2.46 33.66 21.39
N GLY A 337 -1.67 33.85 22.45
CA GLY A 337 -2.08 34.62 23.63
C GLY A 337 -3.01 33.87 24.58
N ALA A 338 -2.89 32.55 24.67
CA ALA A 338 -3.65 31.72 25.61
C ALA A 338 -3.53 32.24 27.06
N SER A 339 -4.64 32.26 27.79
CA SER A 339 -4.68 32.66 29.20
C SER A 339 -3.86 31.70 30.08
N ASP A 340 -3.39 32.17 31.24
CA ASP A 340 -2.72 31.32 32.21
C ASP A 340 -3.65 30.23 32.74
N ARG A 341 -4.96 30.51 32.81
CA ARG A 341 -6.03 29.59 33.22
C ARG A 341 -6.55 28.71 32.08
N PHE A 342 -6.01 28.80 30.87
CA PHE A 342 -6.50 28.06 29.71
C PHE A 342 -6.60 26.55 29.98
N VAL A 343 -5.63 25.97 30.69
CA VAL A 343 -5.63 24.54 31.02
C VAL A 343 -6.78 24.19 31.95
N GLU A 344 -7.04 25.01 32.98
CA GLU A 344 -8.15 24.82 33.93
C GLU A 344 -9.49 24.91 33.19
N GLU A 345 -9.70 25.99 32.43
CA GLU A 345 -10.91 26.22 31.62
C GLU A 345 -11.14 25.09 30.61
N TYR A 346 -10.06 24.54 30.03
CA TYR A 346 -10.16 23.42 29.10
C TYR A 346 -10.62 22.13 29.79
N TYR A 347 -10.11 21.85 30.99
CA TYR A 347 -10.55 20.68 31.78
C TYR A 347 -12.00 20.83 32.25
N GLU A 348 -12.42 22.03 32.69
CA GLU A 348 -13.82 22.30 33.05
C GLU A 348 -14.76 22.05 31.86
N LYS A 349 -14.40 22.53 30.67
CA LYS A 349 -15.15 22.27 29.42
C LYS A 349 -15.21 20.78 29.08
N MET A 350 -14.15 20.02 29.36
CA MET A 350 -14.14 18.58 29.14
C MET A 350 -15.11 17.86 30.08
N GLU A 351 -15.12 18.22 31.37
CA GLU A 351 -16.01 17.62 32.39
C GLU A 351 -17.50 17.89 32.05
N GLN A 352 -17.81 19.11 31.61
CA GLN A 352 -19.16 19.46 31.14
C GLN A 352 -19.61 18.61 29.94
N LEU A 353 -18.72 18.35 28.99
CA LEU A 353 -19.03 17.54 27.80
C LEU A 353 -19.07 16.04 28.11
N GLU A 354 -18.31 15.57 29.10
CA GLU A 354 -18.32 14.19 29.56
C GLU A 354 -19.68 13.81 30.17
N ALA A 355 -20.34 14.74 30.87
CA ALA A 355 -21.67 14.53 31.42
C ALA A 355 -22.76 14.24 30.37
N VAL A 356 -22.59 14.70 29.12
CA VAL A 356 -23.55 14.56 28.02
C VAL A 356 -23.05 13.59 26.94
N TYR A 357 -21.83 13.06 27.08
CA TYR A 357 -21.19 12.25 26.04
C TYR A 357 -21.85 10.88 25.88
N THR A 358 -22.24 10.59 24.65
CA THR A 358 -22.80 9.30 24.23
C THR A 358 -21.90 8.70 23.15
N SER A 359 -21.18 7.64 23.51
CA SER A 359 -20.31 6.90 22.58
C SER A 359 -21.14 6.17 21.52
N LEU A 360 -20.53 5.82 20.38
CA LEU A 360 -21.21 5.04 19.35
C LEU A 360 -21.36 3.58 19.82
N ASP A 361 -22.58 3.07 19.72
CA ASP A 361 -22.93 1.73 20.20
C ASP A 361 -23.48 0.87 19.05
N PRO A 362 -23.00 -0.37 18.86
CA PRO A 362 -23.45 -1.22 17.75
C PRO A 362 -24.93 -1.61 17.82
N VAL A 363 -25.56 -1.55 19.00
CA VAL A 363 -26.97 -1.85 19.20
C VAL A 363 -27.84 -0.63 18.88
N VAL A 364 -27.43 0.55 19.35
CA VAL A 364 -28.20 1.79 19.17
C VAL A 364 -27.98 2.39 17.78
N ASP A 365 -26.74 2.41 17.31
CA ASP A 365 -26.29 3.06 16.08
C ASP A 365 -26.07 2.04 14.93
N LYS A 366 -26.79 0.92 14.94
CA LYS A 366 -26.63 -0.21 14.00
C LYS A 366 -26.66 0.18 12.51
N ASP A 367 -27.43 1.21 12.17
CA ASP A 367 -27.65 1.66 10.79
C ASP A 367 -26.59 2.67 10.32
N LEU A 368 -25.75 3.19 11.23
CA LEU A 368 -24.69 4.15 10.94
C LEU A 368 -23.40 3.43 10.54
N THR A 369 -22.75 3.92 9.48
CA THR A 369 -21.40 3.48 9.14
C THR A 369 -20.39 4.19 10.04
N TYR A 370 -19.66 3.45 10.87
CA TYR A 370 -18.70 4.06 11.80
C TYR A 370 -17.46 3.22 12.07
N ILE A 371 -16.41 3.92 12.48
CA ILE A 371 -15.11 3.41 12.90
C ILE A 371 -14.83 3.97 14.28
N ARG A 372 -14.70 3.10 15.27
CA ARG A 372 -14.37 3.44 16.65
C ARG A 372 -12.92 3.05 16.92
N VAL A 373 -12.12 4.02 17.35
CA VAL A 373 -10.70 3.88 17.64
C VAL A 373 -10.47 4.14 19.13
N GLU A 374 -10.18 3.09 19.88
CA GLU A 374 -9.90 3.15 21.32
C GLU A 374 -8.40 3.02 21.57
N ASN A 375 -7.79 4.06 22.14
CA ASN A 375 -6.37 4.16 22.49
C ASN A 375 -5.37 3.91 21.34
N GLY A 376 -5.86 3.76 20.10
CA GLY A 376 -5.05 3.34 18.94
C GLY A 376 -4.75 1.84 18.93
N GLU A 377 -5.42 1.05 19.77
CA GLU A 377 -5.17 -0.39 19.92
C GLU A 377 -6.40 -1.22 19.55
N VAL A 378 -7.59 -0.79 19.99
CA VAL A 378 -8.84 -1.51 19.77
C VAL A 378 -9.67 -0.76 18.74
N PHE A 379 -10.10 -1.48 17.71
CA PHE A 379 -10.91 -0.96 16.62
C PHE A 379 -12.26 -1.67 16.58
N SER A 380 -13.35 -0.91 16.46
CA SER A 380 -14.69 -1.45 16.19
C SER A 380 -15.23 -0.84 14.91
N LEU A 381 -15.66 -1.70 13.99
CA LEU A 381 -16.15 -1.30 12.66
C LEU A 381 -17.62 -1.69 12.54
N ASN A 382 -18.46 -0.77 12.04
CA ASN A 382 -19.86 -1.04 11.74
C ASN A 382 -20.22 -0.59 10.32
N ASN A 383 -20.92 -1.46 9.59
CA ASN A 383 -21.47 -1.21 8.26
C ASN A 383 -20.48 -0.56 7.26
N ILE A 384 -19.20 -0.94 7.32
CA ILE A 384 -18.16 -0.48 6.38
C ILE A 384 -18.38 -1.18 5.04
N SER A 385 -18.77 -0.42 4.02
CA SER A 385 -19.02 -0.94 2.68
C SER A 385 -18.39 -0.07 1.61
N GLY A 386 -17.87 -0.72 0.56
CA GLY A 386 -17.16 -0.05 -0.52
C GLY A 386 -15.70 0.25 -0.20
N TRP A 387 -14.96 0.63 -1.24
CA TRP A 387 -13.50 0.68 -1.18
C TRP A 387 -12.95 1.87 -0.35
N MET A 388 -13.60 3.05 -0.39
CA MET A 388 -13.11 4.22 0.37
C MET A 388 -13.25 4.05 1.89
N PRO A 389 -14.41 3.64 2.45
CA PRO A 389 -14.52 3.40 3.88
C PRO A 389 -13.56 2.31 4.39
N SER A 390 -13.37 1.23 3.62
CA SER A 390 -12.41 0.18 3.98
C SER A 390 -10.96 0.68 3.98
N ARG A 391 -10.59 1.51 3.00
CA ARG A 391 -9.25 2.12 2.91
C ARG A 391 -9.01 3.16 4.00
N LEU A 392 -10.03 3.94 4.36
CA LEU A 392 -10.00 4.81 5.55
C LEU A 392 -9.77 4.00 6.84
N ALA A 393 -10.48 2.87 7.01
CA ALA A 393 -10.30 2.00 8.16
C ALA A 393 -8.88 1.42 8.22
N TYR A 394 -8.33 0.99 7.09
CA TYR A 394 -6.95 0.52 6.98
C TYR A 394 -5.92 1.61 7.34
N MET A 395 -6.10 2.83 6.82
CA MET A 395 -5.25 3.97 7.17
C MET A 395 -5.30 4.29 8.68
N LEU A 396 -6.49 4.27 9.28
CA LEU A 396 -6.65 4.53 10.73
C LEU A 396 -6.06 3.42 11.59
N HIS A 397 -6.12 2.16 11.15
CA HIS A 397 -5.53 1.03 11.85
C HIS A 397 -4.02 1.18 12.03
N ASN A 398 -3.33 1.69 11.00
CA ASN A 398 -1.87 1.85 11.01
C ASN A 398 -1.42 3.22 11.55
N LEU A 399 -2.35 4.07 11.98
CA LEU A 399 -2.01 5.41 12.44
C LEU A 399 -1.54 5.38 13.90
N ASN A 400 -0.22 5.46 14.10
CA ASN A 400 0.35 5.65 15.43
C ASN A 400 0.48 7.16 15.77
N PRO A 401 -0.09 7.63 16.89
CA PRO A 401 0.07 9.02 17.32
C PRO A 401 1.42 9.32 17.99
N CYS A 402 2.32 8.35 18.15
CA CYS A 402 3.64 8.55 18.77
C CYS A 402 4.57 9.46 17.94
N SER A 403 5.48 10.17 18.61
CA SER A 403 6.36 11.19 18.03
C SER A 403 7.76 10.67 17.69
N HIS A 404 7.85 9.57 16.96
CA HIS A 404 9.15 9.04 16.52
C HIS A 404 9.69 9.82 15.32
N ASN A 405 11.02 9.89 15.21
CA ASN A 405 11.68 10.54 14.09
C ASN A 405 11.72 9.58 12.89
N ILE A 406 11.46 10.13 11.70
CA ILE A 406 11.69 9.41 10.44
C ILE A 406 12.95 9.99 9.80
N TYR A 407 13.83 9.13 9.32
CA TYR A 407 15.05 9.50 8.62
C TYR A 407 14.98 8.99 7.20
N LEU A 408 15.22 9.85 6.22
CA LEU A 408 15.27 9.51 4.80
C LEU A 408 16.67 9.77 4.29
N THR A 409 17.27 8.80 3.60
CA THR A 409 18.59 8.96 3.00
C THR A 409 18.72 8.20 1.70
N ARG A 410 19.49 8.76 0.76
CA ARG A 410 19.88 8.05 -0.46
C ARG A 410 20.93 6.98 -0.15
N SER A 411 21.11 6.03 -1.07
CA SER A 411 22.34 5.23 -1.12
C SER A 411 23.56 6.14 -1.28
N GLY A 412 24.73 5.65 -0.87
CA GLY A 412 26.00 6.30 -1.19
C GLY A 412 26.24 6.39 -2.69
N GLU A 413 27.25 7.19 -3.07
CA GLU A 413 27.70 7.28 -4.46
C GLU A 413 28.05 5.89 -5.03
N TYR A 414 27.56 5.59 -6.23
CA TYR A 414 27.70 4.29 -6.90
C TYR A 414 28.20 4.48 -8.34
N ILE A 415 28.74 3.41 -8.94
CA ILE A 415 29.47 3.48 -10.21
C ILE A 415 28.58 3.99 -11.35
N ASP A 416 27.37 3.46 -11.50
CA ASP A 416 26.44 3.89 -12.57
C ASP A 416 26.09 5.38 -12.47
N LEU A 417 26.05 5.94 -11.26
CA LEU A 417 25.82 7.37 -11.05
C LEU A 417 26.96 8.23 -11.59
N VAL A 418 28.20 7.81 -11.32
CA VAL A 418 29.42 8.50 -11.79
C VAL A 418 29.54 8.39 -13.30
N ASP A 419 29.21 7.22 -13.86
CA ASP A 419 29.22 6.95 -15.30
C ASP A 419 28.04 7.59 -16.05
N GLN A 420 27.12 8.27 -15.37
CA GLN A 420 25.91 8.88 -15.95
C GLN A 420 24.99 7.86 -16.65
N ARG A 421 24.92 6.65 -16.10
CA ARG A 421 23.98 5.62 -16.50
C ARG A 421 22.67 5.79 -15.74
N ILE A 422 21.56 5.57 -16.43
CA ILE A 422 20.24 5.64 -15.83
C ILE A 422 19.90 4.29 -15.20
N GLY A 423 19.49 4.29 -13.94
CA GLY A 423 19.12 3.08 -13.21
C GLY A 423 20.32 2.19 -12.86
N GLY A 424 20.22 0.91 -13.18
CA GLY A 424 21.24 -0.10 -12.93
C GLY A 424 21.28 -0.62 -11.49
N ASN A 425 22.22 -1.52 -11.22
CA ASN A 425 22.43 -2.15 -9.92
C ASN A 425 23.92 -2.26 -9.56
N SER A 426 24.71 -1.25 -9.93
CA SER A 426 26.14 -1.20 -9.59
C SER A 426 26.41 -1.06 -8.09
N PRO A 427 27.60 -1.49 -7.65
CA PRO A 427 28.07 -1.30 -6.27
C PRO A 427 28.50 0.14 -5.97
N LEU A 428 28.75 0.42 -4.69
CA LEU A 428 29.21 1.71 -4.22
C LEU A 428 30.65 2.02 -4.67
N THR A 429 30.93 3.30 -4.88
CA THR A 429 32.30 3.82 -5.00
C THR A 429 32.98 3.80 -3.63
N GLU A 430 34.29 4.11 -3.60
CA GLU A 430 34.99 4.27 -2.32
C GLU A 430 34.42 5.42 -1.48
N ARG A 431 33.97 6.50 -2.14
CA ARG A 431 33.28 7.62 -1.49
C ARG A 431 31.91 7.18 -0.94
N GLY A 432 31.14 6.40 -1.71
CA GLY A 432 29.89 5.80 -1.25
C GLY A 432 30.06 4.88 -0.04
N ARG A 433 31.12 4.07 -0.01
CA ARG A 433 31.45 3.25 1.19
C ARG A 433 31.83 4.09 2.39
N ALA A 434 32.57 5.19 2.20
CA ALA A 434 32.86 6.14 3.27
C ALA A 434 31.57 6.79 3.83
N TYR A 435 30.58 7.03 2.97
CA TYR A 435 29.27 7.51 3.40
C TYR A 435 28.48 6.50 4.25
N GLY A 436 28.44 5.22 3.86
CA GLY A 436 27.82 4.18 4.69
C GLY A 436 28.39 4.14 6.13
N ARG A 437 29.70 4.36 6.27
CA ARG A 437 30.36 4.50 7.59
C ARG A 437 29.94 5.78 8.32
N ALA A 438 29.91 6.92 7.63
CA ALA A 438 29.53 8.21 8.22
C ALA A 438 28.09 8.18 8.77
N ILE A 439 27.15 7.57 8.03
CA ILE A 439 25.76 7.41 8.48
C ILE A 439 25.71 6.52 9.73
N PHE A 440 26.39 5.38 9.72
CA PHE A 440 26.42 4.48 10.88
C PHE A 440 26.92 5.19 12.14
N GLU A 441 27.98 5.99 12.01
CA GLU A 441 28.52 6.79 13.11
C GLU A 441 27.57 7.88 13.61
N TYR A 442 26.88 8.55 12.69
CA TYR A 442 25.86 9.53 13.02
C TYR A 442 24.74 8.92 13.86
N PHE A 443 24.14 7.80 13.40
CA PHE A 443 23.07 7.12 14.14
C PHE A 443 23.54 6.50 15.45
N ARG A 444 24.79 6.03 15.51
CA ARG A 444 25.40 5.56 16.77
C ARG A 444 25.45 6.67 17.82
N ARG A 445 25.78 7.91 17.41
CA ARG A 445 25.83 9.08 18.31
C ARG A 445 24.43 9.58 18.68
N GLU A 446 23.50 9.56 17.72
CA GLU A 446 22.16 10.14 17.91
C GLU A 446 21.22 9.23 18.72
N HIS A 447 21.25 7.92 18.52
CA HIS A 447 20.27 6.99 19.11
C HIS A 447 20.82 6.15 20.26
N GLY A 448 22.13 6.09 20.45
CA GLY A 448 22.75 5.35 21.56
C GLY A 448 22.25 3.90 21.64
N ALA A 449 21.51 3.56 22.70
CA ALA A 449 20.94 2.23 22.96
C ALA A 449 19.45 2.09 22.56
N GLU A 450 18.81 3.16 22.08
CA GLU A 450 17.41 3.11 21.65
C GLU A 450 17.25 2.22 20.42
N ARG A 451 16.16 1.46 20.39
CA ARG A 451 15.85 0.60 19.25
C ARG A 451 15.35 1.44 18.09
N PHE A 452 15.94 1.24 16.91
CA PHE A 452 15.42 1.82 15.67
C PHE A 452 15.38 0.78 14.53
N VAL A 453 14.60 1.08 13.50
CA VAL A 453 14.39 0.20 12.35
C VAL A 453 15.06 0.81 11.12
N VAL A 454 15.78 -0.02 10.37
CA VAL A 454 16.38 0.36 9.09
C VAL A 454 15.64 -0.39 7.99
N MET A 455 15.02 0.34 7.07
CA MET A 455 14.35 -0.18 5.88
C MET A 455 15.21 0.18 4.67
N SER A 456 15.74 -0.82 3.98
CA SER A 456 16.59 -0.64 2.79
C SER A 456 15.93 -1.25 1.56
N SER A 457 16.16 -0.64 0.41
CA SER A 457 16.00 -1.30 -0.89
C SER A 457 16.87 -2.56 -0.98
N CYS A 458 16.47 -3.49 -1.86
CA CYS A 458 17.22 -4.71 -2.21
C CYS A 458 18.35 -4.44 -3.22
N ALA A 459 18.45 -3.24 -3.78
CA ALA A 459 19.53 -2.84 -4.68
C ALA A 459 20.90 -2.88 -3.97
N VAL A 460 21.93 -3.33 -4.69
CA VAL A 460 23.30 -3.54 -4.18
C VAL A 460 23.85 -2.28 -3.54
N ARG A 461 23.67 -1.12 -4.18
CA ARG A 461 24.08 0.19 -3.62
C ARG A 461 23.44 0.51 -2.26
N CYS A 462 22.18 0.11 -2.04
CA CYS A 462 21.48 0.36 -0.78
C CYS A 462 21.92 -0.66 0.29
N THR A 463 22.02 -1.94 -0.07
CA THR A 463 22.48 -2.99 0.85
C THR A 463 23.93 -2.77 1.31
N GLU A 464 24.82 -2.32 0.43
CA GLU A 464 26.18 -1.92 0.80
C GLU A 464 26.21 -0.67 1.69
N THR A 465 25.28 0.28 1.51
CA THR A 465 25.20 1.48 2.35
C THR A 465 24.82 1.11 3.78
N VAL A 466 23.90 0.15 3.96
CA VAL A 466 23.45 -0.32 5.27
C VAL A 466 24.29 -1.45 5.86
N HIS A 467 25.37 -1.86 5.17
CA HIS A 467 26.20 -3.00 5.55
C HIS A 467 26.67 -2.98 7.01
N TYR A 468 27.06 -1.80 7.51
CA TYR A 468 27.53 -1.61 8.88
C TYR A 468 26.43 -1.76 9.94
N PHE A 469 25.16 -1.56 9.57
CA PHE A 469 24.02 -1.80 10.46
C PHE A 469 23.72 -3.30 10.62
N ASP A 470 23.98 -4.08 9.58
CA ASP A 470 23.70 -5.52 9.56
C ASP A 470 24.82 -6.34 10.24
N LYS A 471 26.08 -6.03 9.89
CA LYS A 471 27.26 -6.74 10.41
C LYS A 471 27.71 -6.23 11.78
N ARG A 472 26.94 -6.56 12.82
CA ARG A 472 27.19 -6.19 14.23
C ARG A 472 28.56 -6.63 14.80
N ASN A 473 29.26 -7.60 14.19
CA ASN A 473 30.46 -8.25 14.74
C ASN A 473 31.79 -7.99 14.00
N GLU A 474 31.79 -7.47 12.76
CA GLU A 474 33.03 -7.30 11.96
C GLU A 474 33.75 -5.95 12.19
N LEU A 475 33.13 -5.00 12.89
CA LEU A 475 33.69 -3.68 13.21
C LEU A 475 34.98 -3.74 14.06
N SER A 476 35.28 -4.90 14.67
CA SER A 476 36.48 -5.13 15.49
C SER A 476 37.77 -5.24 14.67
N GLN A 477 37.71 -5.48 13.36
CA GLN A 477 38.88 -5.61 12.47
C GLN A 477 39.17 -4.36 11.62
N ASP A 478 38.32 -3.34 11.68
CA ASP A 478 38.46 -2.15 10.85
C ASP A 478 39.39 -1.13 11.54
N PRO A 479 40.51 -0.71 10.90
CA PRO A 479 41.54 0.14 11.51
C PRO A 479 41.02 1.48 12.05
N TYR A 480 39.87 1.96 11.57
CA TYR A 480 39.22 3.18 12.07
C TYR A 480 38.57 2.99 13.46
N PHE A 481 38.12 1.78 13.78
CA PHE A 481 37.43 1.46 15.05
C PHE A 481 38.37 0.90 16.12
N ALA A 482 39.64 0.62 15.77
CA ALA A 482 40.64 0.02 16.64
C ALA A 482 41.14 0.94 17.78
N SER A 483 40.80 2.24 17.77
CA SER A 483 41.18 3.17 18.84
C SER A 483 40.08 3.31 19.91
N GLY A 484 40.09 2.39 20.90
CA GLY A 484 39.88 2.76 22.29
C GLY A 484 38.48 3.14 22.82
N SER A 485 37.37 2.76 22.18
CA SER A 485 36.04 2.88 22.82
C SER A 485 35.28 1.57 22.86
N THR A 486 35.37 0.85 23.99
CA THR A 486 34.41 -0.20 24.35
C THR A 486 33.07 0.45 24.74
N SER A 487 32.11 0.58 23.82
CA SER A 487 30.70 0.97 24.12
C SER A 487 29.76 0.78 22.91
N PRO A 488 28.43 0.72 23.13
CA PRO A 488 27.55 -0.43 22.91
C PRO A 488 27.17 -0.66 21.43
N ALA A 489 26.79 -1.90 21.11
CA ALA A 489 26.22 -2.25 19.81
C ALA A 489 24.92 -1.47 19.56
N VAL A 490 24.80 -0.89 18.36
CA VAL A 490 23.60 -0.18 17.92
C VAL A 490 22.43 -1.17 17.82
N ASN A 491 21.36 -0.96 18.59
CA ASN A 491 20.18 -1.83 18.62
C ASN A 491 19.26 -1.57 17.42
N CYS A 492 19.70 -1.95 16.22
CA CYS A 492 18.96 -1.73 14.98
C CYS A 492 18.42 -3.04 14.40
N ARG A 493 17.24 -3.01 13.76
CA ARG A 493 16.73 -4.11 12.92
C ARG A 493 16.76 -3.66 11.47
N VAL A 494 17.51 -4.34 10.62
CA VAL A 494 17.55 -4.09 9.18
C VAL A 494 16.49 -4.95 8.48
N SER A 495 15.76 -4.38 7.54
CA SER A 495 14.77 -5.06 6.70
C SER A 495 14.94 -4.61 5.26
N TYR A 496 15.05 -5.59 4.36
CA TYR A 496 15.23 -5.36 2.92
C TYR A 496 13.89 -5.50 2.22
N LEU A 497 13.47 -4.44 1.53
CA LEU A 497 12.14 -4.32 0.93
C LEU A 497 12.27 -4.08 -0.59
N PRO A 498 11.79 -5.01 -1.44
CA PRO A 498 11.78 -4.81 -2.88
C PRO A 498 10.93 -3.60 -3.32
N THR A 499 9.93 -3.23 -2.52
CA THR A 499 9.09 -2.06 -2.79
C THR A 499 9.86 -0.74 -2.78
N LEU A 500 11.02 -0.70 -2.11
CA LEU A 500 11.93 0.44 -2.02
C LEU A 500 12.94 0.54 -3.18
N ASP A 501 12.94 -0.41 -4.12
CA ASP A 501 13.84 -0.38 -5.29
C ASP A 501 13.50 0.77 -6.23
N ASP A 502 14.46 1.22 -7.05
CA ASP A 502 14.29 2.40 -7.90
C ASP A 502 13.14 2.23 -8.91
N ILE A 503 12.73 3.31 -9.56
CA ILE A 503 11.79 3.21 -10.67
C ILE A 503 12.39 2.36 -11.78
N ASN A 504 11.64 1.36 -12.25
CA ASN A 504 12.06 0.54 -13.38
C ASN A 504 11.91 1.34 -14.67
N ARG A 505 13.02 1.60 -15.36
CA ARG A 505 13.04 2.38 -16.61
C ARG A 505 12.97 1.53 -17.88
N GLY A 506 12.69 0.22 -17.72
CA GLY A 506 12.48 -0.73 -18.81
C GLY A 506 13.65 -0.75 -19.80
N ASP A 507 13.38 -0.46 -21.06
CA ASP A 507 14.38 -0.52 -22.14
C ASP A 507 15.54 0.48 -21.96
N CYS A 508 15.37 1.49 -21.10
CA CYS A 508 16.39 2.50 -20.81
C CYS A 508 17.30 2.13 -19.62
N GLU A 509 17.06 1.00 -18.94
CA GLU A 509 17.87 0.58 -17.79
C GLU A 509 19.35 0.33 -18.17
N GLY A 510 20.25 0.90 -17.38
CA GLY A 510 21.70 0.78 -17.56
C GLY A 510 22.28 1.55 -18.76
N MET A 511 21.46 2.24 -19.56
CA MET A 511 21.92 3.05 -20.68
C MET A 511 22.55 4.36 -20.20
N LEU A 512 23.51 4.90 -20.98
CA LEU A 512 24.00 6.26 -20.77
C LEU A 512 22.89 7.25 -21.13
N LEU A 513 22.72 8.31 -20.33
CA LEU A 513 21.72 9.34 -20.60
C LEU A 513 21.89 9.98 -21.99
N SER A 514 23.14 10.14 -22.44
CA SER A 514 23.46 10.62 -23.79
C SER A 514 22.95 9.69 -24.90
N ASP A 515 22.98 8.37 -24.66
CA ASP A 515 22.50 7.40 -25.61
C ASP A 515 20.97 7.38 -25.66
N VAL A 516 20.29 7.40 -24.50
CA VAL A 516 18.82 7.52 -24.45
C VAL A 516 18.34 8.78 -25.16
N ARG A 517 19.06 9.89 -24.99
CA ARG A 517 18.76 11.14 -25.70
C ARG A 517 18.89 11.04 -27.21
N ARG A 518 19.76 10.16 -27.70
CA ARG A 518 19.97 9.92 -29.13
C ARG A 518 18.98 8.90 -29.69
N THR A 519 18.70 7.83 -28.96
CA THR A 519 17.85 6.72 -29.41
C THR A 519 16.37 6.99 -29.23
N MET A 520 15.98 7.67 -28.13
CA MET A 520 14.58 7.88 -27.74
C MET A 520 14.30 9.33 -27.29
N PRO A 521 14.50 10.34 -28.16
CA PRO A 521 14.29 11.74 -27.80
C PRO A 521 12.81 12.08 -27.51
N GLY A 522 11.86 11.37 -28.12
CA GLY A 522 10.42 11.59 -27.88
C GLY A 522 10.01 11.19 -26.46
N THR A 523 10.48 10.04 -25.99
CA THR A 523 10.27 9.55 -24.63
C THR A 523 10.74 10.55 -23.59
N LEU A 524 11.97 11.08 -23.74
CA LEU A 524 12.51 12.07 -22.81
C LEU A 524 11.72 13.39 -22.82
N ARG A 525 11.22 13.84 -23.98
CA ARG A 525 10.36 15.03 -24.03
C ARG A 525 9.07 14.81 -23.27
N ASN A 526 8.41 13.67 -23.49
CA ASN A 526 7.17 13.34 -22.78
C ASN A 526 7.39 13.26 -21.26
N ILE A 527 8.50 12.67 -20.81
CA ILE A 527 8.86 12.61 -19.39
C ILE A 527 9.16 13.99 -18.82
N LEU A 528 9.79 14.89 -19.58
CA LEU A 528 10.04 16.27 -19.14
C LEU A 528 8.74 17.09 -19.08
N ASP A 529 7.80 16.82 -19.99
CA ASP A 529 6.51 17.49 -20.06
C ASP A 529 5.57 17.04 -18.91
N ASP A 530 5.50 15.73 -18.65
CA ASP A 530 4.77 15.15 -17.51
C ASP A 530 5.59 14.02 -16.84
N PRO A 531 6.41 14.35 -15.83
CA PRO A 531 7.26 13.37 -15.15
C PRO A 531 6.48 12.42 -14.24
N TYR A 532 5.23 12.73 -13.90
CA TYR A 532 4.48 11.97 -12.92
C TYR A 532 3.67 10.83 -13.55
N LEU A 533 2.99 11.11 -14.67
CA LEU A 533 2.16 10.13 -15.36
C LEU A 533 2.88 9.42 -16.49
N THR A 534 3.92 10.01 -17.10
CA THR A 534 4.59 9.37 -18.23
C THR A 534 5.35 8.12 -17.76
N ALA A 535 5.02 6.96 -18.34
CA ALA A 535 5.73 5.71 -18.09
C ALA A 535 6.99 5.60 -18.97
N TRP A 536 8.02 4.96 -18.43
CA TRP A 536 9.17 4.56 -19.22
C TRP A 536 8.78 3.41 -20.18
N PRO A 537 9.43 3.28 -21.35
CA PRO A 537 9.17 2.18 -22.29
C PRO A 537 9.43 0.83 -21.62
N ASN A 538 8.43 -0.04 -21.55
CA ASN A 538 8.46 -1.31 -20.80
C ASN A 538 8.86 -1.15 -19.32
N GLY A 539 8.64 0.04 -18.75
CA GLY A 539 8.95 0.39 -17.37
C GLY A 539 7.74 0.92 -16.63
N GLU A 540 8.00 1.61 -15.52
CA GLU A 540 6.99 2.17 -14.63
C GLU A 540 6.85 3.69 -14.83
N CYS A 541 5.72 4.26 -14.38
CA CYS A 541 5.61 5.70 -14.13
C CYS A 541 5.67 6.01 -12.63
N THR A 542 6.03 7.25 -12.27
CA THR A 542 6.13 7.67 -10.86
C THR A 542 4.79 7.50 -10.11
N HIS A 543 3.66 7.76 -10.77
CA HIS A 543 2.33 7.55 -10.19
C HIS A 543 2.07 6.09 -9.78
N GLN A 544 2.40 5.13 -10.66
CA GLN A 544 2.26 3.69 -10.36
C GLN A 544 3.10 3.30 -9.14
N VAL A 545 4.35 3.77 -9.10
CA VAL A 545 5.27 3.49 -8.00
C VAL A 545 4.75 4.05 -6.67
N PHE A 546 4.23 5.29 -6.68
CA PHE A 546 3.74 5.93 -5.46
C PHE A 546 2.50 5.20 -4.91
N ASN A 547 1.55 4.86 -5.77
CA ASN A 547 0.32 4.20 -5.33
C ASN A 547 0.51 2.71 -4.99
N ALA A 548 1.28 1.96 -5.79
CA ALA A 548 1.40 0.52 -5.59
C ALA A 548 2.48 0.15 -4.56
N ARG A 549 3.58 0.91 -4.49
CA ARG A 549 4.77 0.54 -3.70
C ARG A 549 4.95 1.40 -2.45
N LEU A 550 4.75 2.73 -2.54
CA LEU A 550 4.98 3.62 -1.41
C LEU A 550 3.82 3.66 -0.41
N GLU A 551 2.56 3.51 -0.85
CA GLU A 551 1.42 3.55 0.06
C GLU A 551 1.51 2.50 1.19
N PRO A 552 1.74 1.19 0.92
CA PRO A 552 1.91 0.20 1.98
C PRO A 552 3.07 0.56 2.92
N LEU A 553 4.18 1.04 2.36
CA LEU A 553 5.35 1.44 3.13
C LEU A 553 5.07 2.64 4.05
N ILE A 554 4.28 3.61 3.59
CA ILE A 554 3.86 4.76 4.40
C ILE A 554 3.11 4.24 5.64
N HIS A 555 2.23 3.26 5.46
CA HIS A 555 1.51 2.64 6.58
C HIS A 555 2.43 1.86 7.52
N ASP A 556 3.40 1.12 7.00
CA ASP A 556 4.40 0.42 7.84
C ASP A 556 5.25 1.40 8.66
N ILE A 557 5.65 2.52 8.06
CA ILE A 557 6.38 3.59 8.75
C ILE A 557 5.49 4.25 9.81
N GLN A 558 4.22 4.50 9.50
CA GLN A 558 3.26 5.07 10.45
C GLN A 558 2.92 4.14 11.61
N ALA A 559 2.89 2.83 11.38
CA ALA A 559 2.61 1.83 12.41
C ALA A 559 3.81 1.60 13.35
N SER A 560 5.03 1.95 12.94
CA SER A 560 6.24 1.74 13.73
C SER A 560 6.23 2.49 15.07
N ASP A 561 6.51 1.74 16.14
CA ASP A 561 6.76 2.25 17.49
C ASP A 561 8.19 2.76 17.72
N HIS A 562 9.01 2.80 16.66
CA HIS A 562 10.43 3.17 16.75
C HIS A 562 10.79 4.16 15.65
N SER A 563 11.88 4.92 15.86
CA SER A 563 12.46 5.73 14.78
C SER A 563 12.81 4.84 13.58
N VAL A 564 12.53 5.32 12.38
CA VAL A 564 12.72 4.55 11.14
C VAL A 564 13.70 5.28 10.24
N LEU A 565 14.74 4.59 9.81
CA LEU A 565 15.66 5.02 8.75
C LEU A 565 15.31 4.31 7.45
N VAL A 566 14.96 5.07 6.41
CA VAL A 566 14.69 4.57 5.07
C VAL A 566 15.86 4.91 4.15
N VAL A 567 16.49 3.86 3.60
CA VAL A 567 17.60 3.96 2.63
C VAL A 567 17.10 3.49 1.26
N SER A 568 17.00 4.42 0.32
CA SER A 568 16.41 4.15 -1.01
C SER A 568 16.98 5.10 -2.08
N HIS A 569 16.22 5.35 -3.15
CA HIS A 569 16.58 6.15 -4.32
C HIS A 569 15.80 7.45 -4.34
N LEU A 570 16.25 8.40 -5.17
CA LEU A 570 15.73 9.77 -5.18
C LEU A 570 14.19 9.82 -5.34
N HIS A 571 13.64 9.14 -6.35
CA HIS A 571 12.20 9.17 -6.65
C HIS A 571 11.33 8.69 -5.49
N LEU A 572 11.72 7.59 -4.82
CA LEU A 572 10.95 7.04 -3.69
C LEU A 572 11.04 7.95 -2.47
N LEU A 573 12.23 8.48 -2.20
CA LEU A 573 12.44 9.40 -1.08
C LEU A 573 11.72 10.73 -1.30
N GLN A 574 11.63 11.22 -2.55
CA GLN A 574 10.79 12.37 -2.92
C GLN A 574 9.30 12.10 -2.63
N GLY A 575 8.81 10.91 -2.98
CA GLY A 575 7.45 10.46 -2.66
C GLY A 575 7.18 10.44 -1.16
N LEU A 576 8.06 9.79 -0.38
CA LEU A 576 7.95 9.74 1.08
C LEU A 576 8.05 11.14 1.72
N TYR A 577 8.95 11.99 1.22
CA TYR A 577 9.08 13.37 1.68
C TYR A 577 7.79 14.15 1.42
N SER A 578 7.22 14.04 0.21
CA SER A 578 5.97 14.75 -0.16
C SER A 578 4.79 14.38 0.75
N TYR A 579 4.73 13.12 1.22
CA TYR A 579 3.70 12.66 2.14
C TYR A 579 3.94 13.17 3.57
N PHE A 580 5.14 12.99 4.11
CA PHE A 580 5.38 13.26 5.53
C PHE A 580 5.57 14.75 5.83
N VAL A 581 6.21 15.51 4.94
CA VAL A 581 6.63 16.89 5.20
C VAL A 581 5.60 17.88 4.67
N CYS A 582 5.24 18.87 5.50
CA CYS A 582 4.44 20.00 5.06
C CYS A 582 5.32 21.24 4.90
N LYS A 583 5.20 21.94 3.77
CA LYS A 583 5.78 23.27 3.59
C LYS A 583 4.68 24.31 3.86
N ASP A 584 4.91 25.18 4.85
CA ASP A 584 3.98 26.26 5.22
C ASP A 584 2.54 25.78 5.53
N GLY A 585 2.40 24.57 6.05
CA GLY A 585 1.11 23.96 6.36
C GLY A 585 0.38 23.32 5.18
N ASN A 586 0.92 23.42 3.96
CA ASN A 586 0.40 22.76 2.77
C ASN A 586 1.14 21.45 2.49
N VAL A 587 0.39 20.43 2.09
CA VAL A 587 0.93 19.15 1.62
C VAL A 587 1.48 19.36 0.21
N ILE A 588 2.67 18.82 -0.06
CA ILE A 588 3.23 18.85 -1.41
C ILE A 588 2.48 17.80 -2.22
N ALA A 589 1.78 18.23 -3.26
CA ALA A 589 1.10 17.32 -4.16
C ALA A 589 2.11 16.31 -4.75
N PRO A 590 1.76 15.01 -4.85
CA PRO A 590 2.68 13.98 -5.32
C PRO A 590 3.19 14.25 -6.74
N GLN A 591 2.39 14.93 -7.57
CA GLN A 591 2.79 15.33 -8.94
C GLN A 591 3.98 16.29 -8.92
N ASN A 592 4.15 17.06 -7.84
CA ASN A 592 5.21 18.04 -7.68
C ASN A 592 6.41 17.49 -6.88
N ALA A 593 6.40 16.19 -6.53
CA ALA A 593 7.44 15.59 -5.72
C ALA A 593 8.84 15.66 -6.37
N TYR A 594 8.92 15.69 -7.70
CA TYR A 594 10.17 15.83 -8.46
C TYR A 594 10.91 17.16 -8.16
N THR A 595 10.22 18.16 -7.60
CA THR A 595 10.84 19.44 -7.20
C THR A 595 11.62 19.37 -5.90
N ILE A 596 11.45 18.29 -5.13
CA ILE A 596 12.13 18.08 -3.85
C ILE A 596 13.55 17.60 -4.13
N ASP A 597 14.53 18.37 -3.70
CA ASP A 597 15.92 17.98 -3.79
C ASP A 597 16.37 17.24 -2.53
N ILE A 598 16.91 16.03 -2.72
CA ILE A 598 17.54 15.22 -1.67
C ILE A 598 18.97 14.96 -2.15
N PRO A 599 19.94 15.77 -1.71
CA PRO A 599 21.33 15.63 -2.13
C PRO A 599 21.92 14.30 -1.65
N LEU A 600 22.98 13.86 -2.33
CA LEU A 600 23.82 12.77 -1.84
C LEU A 600 24.48 13.20 -0.53
N GLU A 601 24.91 12.21 0.26
CA GLU A 601 25.67 12.43 1.50
C GLU A 601 24.90 13.17 2.61
N CYS A 602 23.58 13.28 2.47
CA CYS A 602 22.70 13.98 3.41
C CYS A 602 21.62 13.05 3.98
N VAL A 603 21.32 13.25 5.26
CA VAL A 603 20.21 12.57 5.95
C VAL A 603 19.10 13.58 6.21
N VAL A 604 17.89 13.30 5.74
CA VAL A 604 16.71 14.12 6.03
C VAL A 604 16.03 13.60 7.29
N LYS A 605 16.10 14.37 8.37
CA LYS A 605 15.44 14.09 9.64
C LYS A 605 14.06 14.75 9.69
N ILE A 606 13.02 13.95 9.78
CA ILE A 606 11.63 14.39 9.85
C ILE A 606 11.13 14.23 11.29
N ARG A 607 10.83 15.37 11.93
CA ARG A 607 10.32 15.44 13.30
C ARG A 607 8.90 16.00 13.34
N ARG A 608 8.11 15.56 14.32
CA ARG A 608 6.77 16.10 14.54
C ARG A 608 6.86 17.44 15.28
N VAL A 609 6.13 18.45 14.80
CA VAL A 609 5.97 19.77 15.42
C VAL A 609 4.48 20.12 15.37
N GLY A 610 3.82 20.04 16.52
CA GLY A 610 2.35 20.15 16.61
C GLY A 610 1.64 19.05 15.82
N ASP A 611 0.77 19.46 14.90
CA ASP A 611 0.05 18.56 13.98
C ASP A 611 0.84 18.22 12.70
N ASN A 612 1.92 18.95 12.42
CA ASN A 612 2.69 18.83 11.19
C ASN A 612 4.01 18.11 11.44
N ARG A 613 4.68 17.67 10.36
CA ARG A 613 6.07 17.21 10.42
C ARG A 613 6.95 18.14 9.62
N VAL A 614 8.12 18.43 10.17
CA VAL A 614 9.12 19.33 9.62
C VAL A 614 10.37 18.51 9.32
N ALA A 615 10.99 18.79 8.17
CA ALA A 615 12.24 18.16 7.75
C ALA A 615 13.44 19.07 8.04
N GLU A 616 14.52 18.46 8.51
CA GLU A 616 15.84 19.05 8.70
C GLU A 616 16.85 18.25 7.87
N ILE A 617 17.67 18.92 7.07
CA ILE A 617 18.69 18.25 6.23
C ILE A 617 20.01 18.29 6.98
N ILE A 618 20.60 17.12 7.18
CA ILE A 618 21.84 16.93 7.92
C ILE A 618 22.91 16.50 6.92
N ASP A 619 23.86 17.40 6.67
CA ASP A 619 24.96 17.18 5.74
C ASP A 619 26.09 16.40 6.42
N LEU A 620 26.44 15.24 5.86
CA LEU A 620 27.53 14.39 6.33
C LEU A 620 28.77 14.47 5.41
N SER A 621 28.76 15.28 4.36
CA SER A 621 29.83 15.35 3.35
C SER A 621 31.22 15.57 3.96
N HIS A 622 31.33 16.42 4.99
CA HIS A 622 32.60 16.67 5.68
C HIS A 622 33.12 15.43 6.44
N GLU A 623 32.23 14.60 7.00
CA GLU A 623 32.63 13.34 7.64
C GLU A 623 33.02 12.30 6.60
N VAL A 624 32.31 12.25 5.46
CA VAL A 624 32.67 11.41 4.31
C VAL A 624 34.08 11.74 3.82
N ASP A 625 34.38 13.03 3.64
CA ASP A 625 35.71 13.49 3.21
C ASP A 625 36.80 13.07 4.20
N ARG A 626 36.53 13.21 5.51
CA ARG A 626 37.46 12.77 6.56
C ARG A 626 37.73 11.27 6.49
N ILE A 627 36.67 10.45 6.39
CA ILE A 627 36.79 9.00 6.31
C ILE A 627 37.51 8.61 5.02
N ALA A 628 37.15 9.17 3.88
CA ALA A 628 37.80 8.89 2.60
C ALA A 628 39.31 9.20 2.64
N GLN A 629 39.71 10.34 3.23
CA GLN A 629 41.12 10.72 3.38
C GLN A 629 41.94 9.75 4.23
N LEU A 630 41.34 9.14 5.26
CA LEU A 630 42.04 8.19 6.14
C LEU A 630 42.41 6.88 5.40
N TYR A 631 41.59 6.44 4.45
CA TYR A 631 41.91 5.27 3.62
C TYR A 631 42.78 5.64 2.39
N HIS A 632 42.65 6.86 1.87
CA HIS A 632 43.48 7.38 0.77
C HIS A 632 44.85 7.91 1.22
N GLY A 633 45.17 7.87 2.52
CA GLY A 633 46.50 8.15 3.06
C GLY A 633 47.63 7.26 2.51
N GLY A 634 47.31 6.28 1.63
CA GLY A 634 48.25 5.51 0.83
C GLY A 634 48.38 5.91 -0.66
N ALA A 635 47.54 6.78 -1.23
CA ALA A 635 47.65 7.18 -2.64
C ALA A 635 47.08 8.58 -2.92
N GLN A 636 47.92 9.43 -3.51
CA GLN A 636 47.64 10.84 -3.81
C GLN A 636 46.60 11.07 -4.93
N ARG A 637 45.73 12.06 -4.68
CA ARG A 637 45.25 13.15 -5.56
C ARG A 637 44.57 12.80 -6.91
N HIS A 638 43.25 12.99 -6.97
CA HIS A 638 42.66 14.00 -7.86
C HIS A 638 41.32 14.53 -7.33
N CYS A 639 41.03 15.78 -7.70
CA CYS A 639 40.13 16.68 -7.01
C CYS A 639 39.02 17.15 -7.97
N ARG A 640 37.83 17.39 -7.40
CA ARG A 640 36.81 18.41 -7.74
C ARG A 640 35.70 18.15 -8.77
N ARG A 641 34.50 18.47 -8.24
CA ARG A 641 33.30 19.13 -8.80
C ARG A 641 32.18 18.25 -9.35
N THR A 642 31.11 18.17 -8.55
CA THR A 642 29.74 17.87 -8.99
C THR A 642 28.74 18.72 -8.18
N GLU A 643 28.91 20.04 -8.22
CA GLU A 643 27.79 20.98 -8.02
C GLU A 643 27.28 21.30 -9.42
N ASP A 644 26.22 20.60 -9.87
CA ASP A 644 25.29 21.00 -10.97
C ASP A 644 24.51 19.78 -11.54
N PHE A 645 23.99 18.83 -10.76
CA PHE A 645 23.23 17.70 -11.35
C PHE A 645 22.01 17.22 -10.55
N ASN A 646 21.33 18.13 -9.85
CA ASN A 646 20.00 17.87 -9.28
C ASN A 646 18.93 18.39 -10.25
N LYS A 647 18.58 17.59 -11.27
CA LYS A 647 17.34 17.64 -12.10
C LYS A 647 17.57 16.88 -13.42
N LEU A 648 17.36 15.56 -13.40
CA LEU A 648 17.00 14.74 -14.57
C LEU A 648 16.47 13.40 -14.10
#